data_AF-A0A8T5E910-F1
#
_entry.id   AF-A0A8T5E910-F1
#
_cell.length_a   1.000
_cell.length_b   1.000
_cell.length_c   1.000
_cell.angle_alpha   90.00
_cell.angle_beta   90.00
_cell.angle_gamma   90.00
#
_symmetry.space_group_name_H-M   'P 1'
#
loop_
_entity.id
_entity.type
_entity.pdbx_description
1 polymer ?
#
loop_
_entity_poly.entity_id
_entity_poly.type
_entity_poly.pdbx_seq_one_letter_code
_entity_poly.pdbx_strand_id
1 'polypeptide(L)'
;MGNTFAILGGQWGDEGKGKFVDWAAKYFDISARATGGNNAGHTVYVGEEKHIFHLIPSAITWKNVDCLLGNGMVIDPLILLKEIDTLEQKGYTVNNLYISGRAHMILLYNKVLDKYKEKSKGKKKVGTTGRGIGPTYADKAYYTGIRMNDLLDKELLKRKVSLHVWEKFGSFKKLHEDDDEIIMGALRDSLPEDTFFDKWRSKLLDLGNNINLNKLTNFFVDIYFSVGKILKKHITDTRLMLESNAKDGKSILLEGAQGLLLDVDHGTYPFVTSSNASIGGLKTGLGLPHLDIAYSVVKAYTTRVGEGPFATELFDDVGNYLREKGGEFGSTTGRPRRCGWHDTVLTRHTALINGPNIVISKLDVLTGLEKLKICNSYKYLGPKKVFNGEIYFTGKILKDFPADGFLLEHCVPHQWVEMPGWTEDITNVKEYSLLPINAQNYLRKIEELGNVEISLVSIGPKREQMIVMPGRWNLEVKQEKVSSSSVSEPVEQPIEERETFVEPTVNVETESQLETRTEIKTEPEEDTKIKAIIYDMDNTLVNTDGFVLGHLRRTALRVCQDIPFTVPSDEEIKRVQKENLPFEDIFVKLFPNPLGYIRDEPLSGVVLAKYREDAKEIPFSSTLGGIDLVETMSKQEVVQGIVTNRVRMARHRLDQAGYSDFSFIVQPESKEQSKPNPLCLRPALDFLQEKNISKSEVLSVGDHPDDYLAARDAGITFIAVLTGESTKGDFISAGLDANMIVDDLGELKEIIN
;
A
#
# COMPACT_ATOMS: atom_id res chain seq x y z
N MET A 1 -12.18 -0.51 -39.41
CA MET A 1 -11.86 -1.09 -38.09
C MET A 1 -12.70 -2.34 -37.93
N GLY A 2 -12.20 -3.36 -37.23
CA GLY A 2 -13.01 -4.53 -36.90
C GLY A 2 -14.09 -4.20 -35.88
N ASN A 3 -15.13 -5.03 -35.81
CA ASN A 3 -16.26 -4.83 -34.89
C ASN A 3 -15.81 -4.88 -33.42
N THR A 4 -16.21 -3.90 -32.62
CA THR A 4 -15.95 -3.80 -31.19
C THR A 4 -17.26 -3.87 -30.43
N PHE A 5 -17.55 -5.03 -29.85
CA PHE A 5 -18.82 -5.31 -29.16
C PHE A 5 -18.60 -5.45 -27.67
N ALA A 6 -19.61 -5.11 -26.87
CA ALA A 6 -19.58 -5.29 -25.42
C ALA A 6 -20.69 -6.21 -24.92
N ILE A 7 -20.37 -7.00 -23.89
CA ILE A 7 -21.30 -7.81 -23.13
C ILE A 7 -21.29 -7.35 -21.68
N LEU A 8 -22.37 -6.72 -21.24
CA LEU A 8 -22.53 -6.12 -19.92
C LEU A 8 -23.62 -6.83 -19.13
N GLY A 9 -23.69 -6.60 -17.82
CA GLY A 9 -24.78 -7.10 -16.98
C GLY A 9 -25.82 -6.01 -16.82
N GLY A 10 -27.09 -6.33 -17.01
CA GLY A 10 -28.19 -5.35 -16.91
C GLY A 10 -28.89 -5.31 -15.55
N GLN A 11 -28.47 -6.12 -14.57
CA GLN A 11 -29.11 -6.26 -13.27
C GLN A 11 -28.04 -6.19 -12.15
N TRP A 12 -28.12 -7.05 -11.12
CA TRP A 12 -27.22 -7.09 -9.96
C TRP A 12 -26.14 -8.19 -10.06
N GLY A 13 -25.59 -8.43 -11.25
CA GLY A 13 -24.29 -9.09 -11.37
C GLY A 13 -24.30 -10.61 -11.15
N ASP A 14 -25.18 -11.32 -11.83
CA ASP A 14 -25.19 -12.79 -11.93
C ASP A 14 -25.99 -13.31 -13.15
N GLU A 15 -26.13 -12.48 -14.19
CA GLU A 15 -27.04 -12.67 -15.31
C GLU A 15 -26.59 -13.73 -16.33
N GLY A 16 -25.44 -14.37 -16.12
CA GLY A 16 -24.91 -15.38 -17.04
C GLY A 16 -24.06 -14.81 -18.19
N LYS A 17 -23.48 -13.62 -18.02
CA LYS A 17 -22.58 -12.98 -19.01
C LYS A 17 -21.49 -13.90 -19.55
N GLY A 18 -20.86 -14.69 -18.66
CA GLY A 18 -19.74 -15.57 -19.02
C GLY A 18 -20.09 -16.54 -20.14
N LYS A 19 -21.29 -17.16 -20.06
CA LYS A 19 -21.80 -18.02 -21.12
C LYS A 19 -21.93 -17.27 -22.45
N PHE A 20 -22.46 -16.05 -22.44
CA PHE A 20 -22.64 -15.30 -23.68
C PHE A 20 -21.31 -14.83 -24.27
N VAL A 21 -20.35 -14.42 -23.43
CA VAL A 21 -18.99 -14.09 -23.88
C VAL A 21 -18.32 -15.29 -24.52
N ASP A 22 -18.41 -16.44 -23.87
CA ASP A 22 -17.84 -17.68 -24.38
C ASP A 22 -18.50 -18.14 -25.70
N TRP A 23 -19.83 -18.03 -25.82
CA TRP A 23 -20.54 -18.29 -27.07
C TRP A 23 -20.13 -17.30 -28.18
N ALA A 24 -19.96 -16.02 -27.83
CA ALA A 24 -19.63 -14.96 -28.77
C ALA A 24 -18.15 -14.98 -29.19
N ALA A 25 -17.25 -15.53 -28.37
CA ALA A 25 -15.81 -15.50 -28.59
C ALA A 25 -15.38 -16.00 -29.98
N LYS A 26 -16.08 -17.00 -30.55
CA LYS A 26 -15.82 -17.53 -31.90
C LYS A 26 -15.97 -16.51 -33.06
N TYR A 27 -16.54 -15.34 -32.80
CA TYR A 27 -16.71 -14.26 -33.78
C TYR A 27 -15.63 -13.15 -33.65
N PHE A 28 -14.78 -13.21 -32.62
CA PHE A 28 -13.84 -12.15 -32.26
C PHE A 28 -12.39 -12.63 -32.23
N ASP A 29 -11.44 -11.74 -32.51
CA ASP A 29 -10.02 -12.07 -32.36
C ASP A 29 -9.53 -11.81 -30.93
N ILE A 30 -10.21 -10.92 -30.20
CA ILE A 30 -9.77 -10.42 -28.90
C ILE A 30 -10.96 -10.44 -27.94
N SER A 31 -10.72 -10.84 -26.69
CA SER A 31 -11.63 -10.66 -25.56
C SER A 31 -10.94 -9.85 -24.46
N ALA A 32 -11.56 -8.77 -23.97
CA ALA A 32 -10.95 -7.88 -22.99
C ALA A 32 -11.87 -7.58 -21.81
N ARG A 33 -11.32 -7.66 -20.60
CA ARG A 33 -11.96 -7.20 -19.36
C ARG A 33 -11.45 -5.81 -19.02
N ALA A 34 -12.36 -4.88 -18.70
CA ALA A 34 -12.00 -3.48 -18.49
C ALA A 34 -12.00 -3.03 -17.02
N THR A 35 -12.92 -3.55 -16.21
CA THR A 35 -13.19 -3.09 -14.84
C THR A 35 -13.43 -4.26 -13.89
N GLY A 36 -13.58 -3.95 -12.60
CA GLY A 36 -13.75 -4.92 -11.54
C GLY A 36 -12.45 -5.67 -11.23
N GLY A 37 -12.58 -6.81 -10.57
CA GLY A 37 -11.47 -7.69 -10.23
C GLY A 37 -11.95 -9.12 -10.03
N ASN A 38 -11.33 -9.84 -9.10
CA ASN A 38 -11.72 -11.21 -8.75
C ASN A 38 -13.04 -11.28 -7.96
N ASN A 39 -13.82 -10.21 -7.83
CA ASN A 39 -15.18 -10.23 -7.30
C ASN A 39 -16.22 -10.66 -8.35
N ALA A 40 -15.85 -10.72 -9.63
CA ALA A 40 -16.65 -11.36 -10.65
C ALA A 40 -16.51 -12.88 -10.58
N GLY A 41 -17.53 -13.60 -11.03
CA GLY A 41 -17.50 -15.06 -11.17
C GLY A 41 -18.29 -15.45 -12.41
N HIS A 42 -17.60 -16.00 -13.40
CA HIS A 42 -18.18 -16.40 -14.67
C HIS A 42 -18.08 -17.92 -14.78
N THR A 43 -19.24 -18.58 -14.72
CA THR A 43 -19.31 -20.01 -14.98
C THR A 43 -19.55 -20.25 -16.46
N VAL A 44 -18.70 -21.08 -17.05
CA VAL A 44 -18.75 -21.51 -18.44
C VAL A 44 -18.71 -23.03 -18.48
N TYR A 45 -19.46 -23.62 -19.40
CA TYR A 45 -19.42 -25.06 -19.67
C TYR A 45 -18.78 -25.29 -21.03
N VAL A 46 -17.64 -25.98 -21.06
CA VAL A 46 -16.94 -26.38 -22.28
C VAL A 46 -17.13 -27.88 -22.45
N GLY A 47 -18.01 -28.28 -23.38
CA GLY A 47 -18.51 -29.65 -23.41
C GLY A 47 -19.27 -29.97 -22.11
N GLU A 48 -18.84 -31.01 -21.39
CA GLU A 48 -19.39 -31.39 -20.09
C GLU A 48 -18.59 -30.79 -18.91
N GLU A 49 -17.46 -30.13 -19.17
CA GLU A 49 -16.59 -29.60 -18.12
C GLU A 49 -17.02 -28.20 -17.67
N LYS A 50 -17.09 -28.00 -16.34
CA LYS A 50 -17.40 -26.71 -15.72
C LYS A 50 -16.12 -25.92 -15.43
N HIS A 51 -16.07 -24.69 -15.90
CA HIS A 51 -15.02 -23.72 -15.60
C HIS A 51 -15.59 -22.52 -14.85
N ILE A 52 -14.84 -22.01 -13.86
CA ILE A 52 -15.21 -20.82 -13.09
C ILE A 52 -14.04 -19.83 -13.17
N PHE A 53 -14.27 -18.73 -13.86
CA PHE A 53 -13.29 -17.66 -14.02
C PHE A 53 -13.65 -16.47 -13.12
N HIS A 54 -12.67 -15.84 -12.48
CA HIS A 54 -12.86 -14.60 -11.74
C HIS A 54 -12.09 -13.45 -12.34
N LEU A 55 -10.85 -13.61 -12.78
CA LEU A 55 -10.07 -12.54 -13.41
C LEU A 55 -9.94 -12.75 -14.91
N ILE A 56 -9.56 -13.96 -15.32
CA ILE A 56 -9.30 -14.29 -16.72
C ILE A 56 -10.61 -14.18 -17.53
N PRO A 57 -10.58 -13.59 -18.74
CA PRO A 57 -11.76 -13.53 -19.59
C PRO A 57 -12.31 -14.92 -19.92
N SER A 58 -13.63 -15.04 -20.00
CA SER A 58 -14.33 -16.30 -20.26
C SER A 58 -13.96 -16.93 -21.61
N ALA A 59 -13.41 -16.13 -22.52
CA ALA A 59 -12.95 -16.56 -23.86
C ALA A 59 -11.60 -17.30 -23.86
N ILE A 60 -10.89 -17.41 -22.73
CA ILE A 60 -9.55 -18.01 -22.67
C ILE A 60 -9.50 -19.46 -23.18
N THR A 61 -10.63 -20.17 -23.15
CA THR A 61 -10.75 -21.53 -23.67
C THR A 61 -10.66 -21.61 -25.20
N TRP A 62 -10.64 -20.47 -25.90
CA TRP A 62 -10.45 -20.35 -27.33
C TRP A 62 -9.00 -19.98 -27.66
N LYS A 63 -8.24 -20.93 -28.22
CA LYS A 63 -6.80 -20.76 -28.52
C LYS A 63 -6.48 -19.57 -29.42
N ASN A 64 -7.42 -19.21 -30.31
CA ASN A 64 -7.25 -18.16 -31.32
C ASN A 64 -7.76 -16.79 -30.86
N VAL A 65 -8.15 -16.63 -29.60
CA VAL A 65 -8.69 -15.38 -29.05
C VAL A 65 -7.72 -14.81 -28.03
N ASP A 66 -7.16 -13.65 -28.32
CA ASP A 66 -6.28 -12.94 -27.38
C ASP A 66 -7.12 -12.42 -26.20
N CYS A 67 -6.73 -12.75 -24.97
CA CYS A 67 -7.44 -12.41 -23.75
C CYS A 67 -6.71 -11.31 -22.97
N LEU A 68 -7.35 -10.16 -22.75
CA LEU A 68 -6.73 -8.97 -22.18
C LEU A 68 -7.35 -8.60 -20.82
N LEU A 69 -6.49 -8.27 -19.85
CA LEU A 69 -6.87 -7.63 -18.59
C LEU A 69 -6.51 -6.13 -18.66
N GLY A 70 -7.52 -5.27 -18.66
CA GLY A 70 -7.42 -3.82 -18.86
C GLY A 70 -6.90 -3.04 -17.66
N ASN A 71 -6.50 -1.78 -17.89
CA ASN A 71 -5.98 -0.88 -16.87
C ASN A 71 -7.03 -0.40 -15.85
N GLY A 72 -8.33 -0.54 -16.15
CA GLY A 72 -9.41 -0.21 -15.24
C GLY A 72 -9.66 -1.29 -14.17
N MET A 73 -9.09 -2.48 -14.34
CA MET A 73 -9.22 -3.59 -13.40
C MET A 73 -8.35 -3.38 -12.15
N VAL A 74 -8.79 -4.02 -11.06
CA VAL A 74 -7.99 -4.30 -9.87
C VAL A 74 -7.68 -5.79 -9.82
N ILE A 75 -6.40 -6.15 -9.95
CA ILE A 75 -5.95 -7.52 -10.17
C ILE A 75 -5.31 -8.03 -8.89
N ASP A 76 -5.83 -9.13 -8.37
CA ASP A 76 -5.14 -9.91 -7.34
C ASP A 76 -4.17 -10.87 -8.03
N PRO A 77 -2.85 -10.62 -7.98
CA PRO A 77 -1.90 -11.41 -8.74
C PRO A 77 -1.75 -12.83 -8.17
N LEU A 78 -2.10 -13.07 -6.90
CA LEU A 78 -2.06 -14.41 -6.29
C LEU A 78 -3.22 -15.27 -6.81
N ILE A 79 -4.40 -14.67 -6.93
CA ILE A 79 -5.58 -15.35 -7.50
C ILE A 79 -5.43 -15.54 -9.00
N LEU A 80 -4.83 -14.57 -9.70
CA LEU A 80 -4.54 -14.72 -11.13
C LEU A 80 -3.61 -15.90 -11.40
N LEU A 81 -2.53 -16.05 -10.63
CA LEU A 81 -1.64 -17.20 -10.76
C LEU A 81 -2.36 -18.53 -10.51
N LYS A 82 -3.22 -18.60 -9.50
CA LYS A 82 -4.02 -19.80 -9.24
C LYS A 82 -4.96 -20.14 -10.40
N GLU A 83 -5.58 -19.13 -11.03
CA GLU A 83 -6.41 -19.36 -12.22
C GLU A 83 -5.60 -19.84 -13.43
N ILE A 84 -4.40 -19.30 -13.63
CA ILE A 84 -3.47 -19.75 -14.67
C ILE A 84 -3.09 -21.22 -14.44
N ASP A 85 -2.62 -21.57 -13.25
CA ASP A 85 -2.22 -22.93 -12.90
C ASP A 85 -3.38 -23.93 -13.04
N THR A 86 -4.58 -23.55 -12.58
CA THR A 86 -5.80 -24.38 -12.75
C THR A 86 -6.11 -24.64 -14.23
N LEU A 87 -5.91 -23.65 -15.10
CA LEU A 87 -6.12 -23.80 -16.55
C LEU A 87 -5.05 -24.70 -17.18
N GLU A 88 -3.78 -24.51 -16.83
CA GLU A 88 -2.66 -25.30 -17.35
C GLU A 88 -2.78 -26.78 -16.93
N GLN A 89 -3.18 -27.07 -15.69
CA GLN A 89 -3.46 -28.43 -15.22
C GLN A 89 -4.61 -29.12 -15.98
N LYS A 90 -5.56 -28.33 -16.50
CA LYS A 90 -6.66 -28.81 -17.34
C LYS A 90 -6.28 -28.90 -18.83
N GLY A 91 -5.03 -28.63 -19.19
CA GLY A 91 -4.51 -28.74 -20.56
C GLY A 91 -4.77 -27.51 -21.44
N TYR A 92 -5.20 -26.39 -20.87
CA TYR A 92 -5.33 -25.13 -21.59
C TYR A 92 -4.01 -24.38 -21.61
N THR A 93 -3.70 -23.70 -22.72
CA THR A 93 -2.57 -22.76 -22.76
C THR A 93 -3.08 -21.37 -22.39
N VAL A 94 -2.22 -20.58 -21.73
CA VAL A 94 -2.52 -19.18 -21.39
C VAL A 94 -1.59 -18.19 -22.11
N ASN A 95 -0.93 -18.63 -23.19
CA ASN A 95 0.02 -17.79 -23.94
C ASN A 95 -0.66 -16.59 -24.63
N ASN A 96 -1.97 -16.68 -24.85
CA ASN A 96 -2.84 -15.63 -25.36
C ASN A 96 -3.37 -14.70 -24.25
N LEU A 97 -2.89 -14.79 -23.00
CA LEU A 97 -3.26 -13.90 -21.91
C LEU A 97 -2.30 -12.70 -21.81
N TYR A 98 -2.86 -11.50 -21.80
CA TYR A 98 -2.15 -10.23 -21.73
C TYR A 98 -2.68 -9.36 -20.58
N ILE A 99 -1.78 -8.79 -19.79
CA ILE A 99 -2.12 -8.05 -18.58
C ILE A 99 -1.62 -6.61 -18.71
N SER A 100 -2.49 -5.64 -18.47
CA SER A 100 -2.07 -4.24 -18.46
C SER A 100 -1.09 -3.98 -17.32
N GLY A 101 0.10 -3.49 -17.66
CA GLY A 101 1.05 -2.97 -16.68
C GLY A 101 0.50 -1.82 -15.81
N ARG A 102 -0.56 -1.15 -16.28
CA ARG A 102 -1.24 -0.03 -15.60
C ARG A 102 -2.37 -0.48 -14.66
N ALA A 103 -2.77 -1.74 -14.67
CA ALA A 103 -3.79 -2.27 -13.76
C ALA A 103 -3.30 -2.18 -12.32
N HIS A 104 -4.20 -1.85 -11.38
CA HIS A 104 -3.86 -1.75 -9.97
C HIS A 104 -3.91 -3.12 -9.31
N MET A 105 -3.13 -3.32 -8.26
CA MET A 105 -3.02 -4.59 -7.56
C MET A 105 -3.87 -4.64 -6.31
N ILE A 106 -4.53 -5.76 -6.10
CA ILE A 106 -5.10 -6.12 -4.81
C ILE A 106 -4.01 -6.84 -4.01
N LEU A 107 -3.57 -6.23 -2.91
CA LEU A 107 -2.62 -6.86 -1.98
C LEU A 107 -3.35 -7.53 -0.82
N LEU A 108 -2.66 -8.41 -0.07
CA LEU A 108 -3.25 -9.14 1.06
C LEU A 108 -3.86 -8.19 2.09
N TYR A 109 -3.19 -7.07 2.40
CA TYR A 109 -3.72 -6.09 3.33
C TYR A 109 -5.00 -5.41 2.81
N ASN A 110 -5.21 -5.28 1.49
CA ASN A 110 -6.47 -4.75 0.94
C ASN A 110 -7.64 -5.70 1.26
N LYS A 111 -7.43 -7.02 1.18
CA LYS A 111 -8.46 -8.03 1.53
C LYS A 111 -8.82 -7.97 3.00
N VAL A 112 -7.79 -7.89 3.85
CA VAL A 112 -7.91 -7.72 5.30
C VAL A 112 -8.73 -6.45 5.57
N LEU A 113 -8.32 -5.29 5.05
CA LEU A 113 -9.03 -4.01 5.20
C LEU A 113 -10.51 -4.09 4.82
N ASP A 114 -10.82 -4.74 3.71
CA ASP A 114 -12.20 -4.89 3.20
C ASP A 114 -13.07 -5.68 4.18
N LYS A 115 -12.60 -6.87 4.60
CA LYS A 115 -13.30 -7.73 5.56
C LYS A 115 -13.54 -7.00 6.90
N TYR A 116 -12.54 -6.29 7.42
CA TYR A 116 -12.67 -5.57 8.68
C TYR A 116 -13.62 -4.38 8.59
N LYS A 117 -13.49 -3.55 7.55
CA LYS A 117 -14.40 -2.41 7.35
C LYS A 117 -15.85 -2.88 7.26
N GLU A 118 -16.14 -3.97 6.56
CA GLU A 118 -17.49 -4.53 6.55
C GLU A 118 -17.93 -5.08 7.92
N LYS A 119 -17.06 -5.77 8.65
CA LYS A 119 -17.38 -6.25 10.01
C LYS A 119 -17.75 -5.09 10.94
N SER A 120 -17.01 -3.98 10.89
CA SER A 120 -17.21 -2.79 11.74
C SER A 120 -18.55 -2.08 11.51
N LYS A 121 -19.15 -2.21 10.32
CA LYS A 121 -20.43 -1.55 9.99
C LYS A 121 -21.66 -2.22 10.62
N GLY A 122 -21.53 -3.39 11.24
CA GLY A 122 -22.63 -4.07 11.93
C GLY A 122 -23.84 -4.34 11.02
N LYS A 123 -24.99 -3.71 11.31
CA LYS A 123 -26.22 -3.81 10.49
C LYS A 123 -26.21 -2.92 9.23
N LYS A 124 -25.26 -1.99 9.10
CA LYS A 124 -25.12 -1.07 7.97
C LYS A 124 -24.12 -1.58 6.91
N LYS A 125 -23.99 -2.90 6.80
CA LYS A 125 -23.09 -3.54 5.84
C LYS A 125 -23.53 -3.24 4.43
N VAL A 126 -22.55 -3.08 3.54
CA VAL A 126 -22.78 -2.95 2.11
C VAL A 126 -22.90 -4.36 1.48
N GLY A 127 -22.20 -5.34 2.06
CA GLY A 127 -22.12 -6.70 1.55
C GLY A 127 -20.97 -6.89 0.57
N THR A 128 -19.78 -6.34 0.86
CA THR A 128 -18.61 -6.54 -0.03
C THR A 128 -18.20 -8.01 -0.09
N THR A 129 -17.47 -8.39 -1.14
CA THR A 129 -16.96 -9.75 -1.28
C THR A 129 -15.79 -10.08 -0.35
N GLY A 130 -15.27 -9.08 0.39
CA GLY A 130 -14.08 -9.23 1.24
C GLY A 130 -12.80 -9.55 0.45
N ARG A 131 -12.80 -9.29 -0.86
CA ARG A 131 -11.68 -9.59 -1.77
C ARG A 131 -10.75 -8.38 -1.98
N GLY A 132 -10.98 -7.25 -1.30
CA GLY A 132 -10.09 -6.10 -1.37
C GLY A 132 -10.37 -5.15 -2.54
N ILE A 133 -11.51 -5.28 -3.22
CA ILE A 133 -11.87 -4.47 -4.40
C ILE A 133 -11.97 -2.98 -4.03
N GLY A 134 -12.81 -2.67 -3.03
CA GLY A 134 -13.07 -1.30 -2.61
C GLY A 134 -11.81 -0.59 -2.11
N PRO A 135 -11.05 -1.17 -1.16
CA PRO A 135 -9.79 -0.59 -0.72
C PRO A 135 -8.80 -0.34 -1.86
N THR A 136 -8.72 -1.22 -2.85
CA THR A 136 -7.80 -1.04 -3.99
C THR A 136 -8.23 0.09 -4.92
N TYR A 137 -9.53 0.20 -5.21
CA TYR A 137 -10.05 1.36 -5.97
C TYR A 137 -9.89 2.67 -5.20
N ALA A 138 -10.00 2.64 -3.87
CA ALA A 138 -9.69 3.81 -3.04
C ALA A 138 -8.21 4.19 -3.16
N ASP A 139 -7.27 3.25 -3.05
CA ASP A 139 -5.84 3.51 -3.21
C ASP A 139 -5.52 4.08 -4.61
N LYS A 140 -6.21 3.59 -5.66
CA LYS A 140 -6.14 4.16 -7.01
C LYS A 140 -6.61 5.62 -7.03
N ALA A 141 -7.74 5.94 -6.41
CA ALA A 141 -8.30 7.29 -6.38
C ALA A 141 -7.45 8.27 -5.55
N TYR A 142 -6.79 7.78 -4.50
CA TYR A 142 -5.85 8.55 -3.67
C TYR A 142 -4.43 8.63 -4.23
N TYR A 143 -4.19 8.10 -5.44
CA TYR A 143 -2.87 8.12 -6.10
C TYR A 143 -1.77 7.36 -5.36
N THR A 144 -2.12 6.50 -4.41
CA THR A 144 -1.17 5.69 -3.64
C THR A 144 -1.03 4.28 -4.19
N GLY A 145 -2.01 3.78 -4.95
CA GLY A 145 -2.10 2.39 -5.36
C GLY A 145 -0.88 1.82 -6.10
N ILE A 146 -0.62 0.54 -5.85
CA ILE A 146 0.44 -0.25 -6.50
C ILE A 146 -0.13 -0.86 -7.78
N ARG A 147 0.66 -0.90 -8.86
CA ARG A 147 0.26 -1.38 -10.19
C ARG A 147 1.07 -2.59 -10.63
N MET A 148 0.56 -3.34 -11.61
CA MET A 148 1.21 -4.55 -12.12
C MET A 148 2.67 -4.32 -12.58
N ASN A 149 2.98 -3.17 -13.20
CA ASN A 149 4.37 -2.85 -13.58
C ASN A 149 5.31 -2.69 -12.39
N ASP A 150 4.80 -2.29 -11.22
CA ASP A 150 5.63 -2.12 -10.03
C ASP A 150 6.19 -3.48 -9.57
N LEU A 151 5.57 -4.60 -9.92
CA LEU A 151 6.08 -5.94 -9.63
C LEU A 151 7.42 -6.27 -10.33
N LEU A 152 7.77 -5.51 -11.37
CA LEU A 152 8.97 -5.75 -12.18
C LEU A 152 10.19 -4.98 -11.67
N ASP A 153 10.01 -4.06 -10.73
CA ASP A 153 11.06 -3.25 -10.12
C ASP A 153 11.02 -3.43 -8.59
N LYS A 154 11.99 -4.17 -8.07
CA LYS A 154 12.03 -4.54 -6.65
C LYS A 154 12.17 -3.32 -5.73
N GLU A 155 12.97 -2.32 -6.12
CA GLU A 155 13.22 -1.14 -5.29
C GLU A 155 12.01 -0.21 -5.29
N LEU A 156 11.39 0.00 -6.45
CA LEU A 156 10.13 0.74 -6.54
C LEU A 156 9.01 0.05 -5.75
N LEU A 157 8.89 -1.28 -5.89
CA LEU A 157 7.91 -2.07 -5.14
C LEU A 157 8.14 -1.92 -3.64
N LYS A 158 9.39 -2.06 -3.18
CA LYS A 158 9.76 -1.90 -1.78
C LYS A 158 9.38 -0.52 -1.25
N ARG A 159 9.69 0.54 -1.98
CA ARG A 159 9.31 1.91 -1.60
C ARG A 159 7.79 2.05 -1.44
N LYS A 160 7.01 1.61 -2.42
CA LYS A 160 5.53 1.73 -2.38
C LYS A 160 4.90 0.86 -1.31
N VAL A 161 5.34 -0.40 -1.18
CA VAL A 161 4.85 -1.33 -0.16
C VAL A 161 5.16 -0.80 1.24
N SER A 162 6.35 -0.24 1.48
CA SER A 162 6.72 0.31 2.80
C SER A 162 5.75 1.40 3.24
N LEU A 163 5.42 2.34 2.33
CA LEU A 163 4.46 3.42 2.59
C LEU A 163 3.07 2.85 2.92
N HIS A 164 2.58 1.89 2.14
CA HIS A 164 1.28 1.28 2.38
C HIS A 164 1.23 0.49 3.68
N VAL A 165 2.25 -0.32 3.97
CA VAL A 165 2.32 -1.09 5.21
C VAL A 165 2.27 -0.13 6.40
N TRP A 166 3.02 0.97 6.35
CA TRP A 166 2.98 1.97 7.39
C TRP A 166 1.59 2.61 7.55
N GLU A 167 1.01 3.17 6.47
CA GLU A 167 -0.30 3.85 6.52
C GLU A 167 -1.44 2.91 6.94
N LYS A 168 -1.52 1.72 6.31
CA LYS A 168 -2.63 0.80 6.50
C LYS A 168 -2.56 0.13 7.87
N PHE A 169 -1.39 -0.28 8.32
CA PHE A 169 -1.24 -0.93 9.63
C PHE A 169 -1.26 0.05 10.79
N GLY A 170 -0.82 1.31 10.58
CA GLY A 170 -1.14 2.40 11.51
C GLY A 170 -2.65 2.64 11.64
N SER A 171 -3.39 2.57 10.52
CA SER A 171 -4.85 2.69 10.52
C SER A 171 -5.57 1.50 11.19
N PHE A 172 -5.05 0.28 11.01
CA PHE A 172 -5.59 -0.93 11.63
C PHE A 172 -5.51 -0.87 13.16
N LYS A 173 -4.37 -0.43 13.72
CA LYS A 173 -4.17 -0.32 15.17
C LYS A 173 -5.17 0.64 15.84
N LYS A 174 -5.45 1.77 15.19
CA LYS A 174 -6.47 2.75 15.65
C LYS A 174 -7.90 2.22 15.65
N LEU A 175 -8.22 1.19 14.85
CA LEU A 175 -9.57 0.64 14.72
C LEU A 175 -9.89 -0.47 15.74
N HIS A 176 -8.89 -1.03 16.43
CA HIS A 176 -9.04 -2.33 17.08
C HIS A 176 -8.37 -2.50 18.46
N GLU A 177 -7.98 -1.44 19.17
CA GLU A 177 -7.35 -1.57 20.49
C GLU A 177 -6.15 -2.54 20.48
N ASP A 178 -5.36 -2.55 19.39
CA ASP A 178 -4.07 -3.26 19.24
C ASP A 178 -4.06 -4.81 19.25
N ASP A 179 -5.07 -5.51 18.72
CA ASP A 179 -4.99 -6.98 18.53
C ASP A 179 -4.23 -7.39 17.24
N ASP A 180 -2.90 -7.33 17.31
CA ASP A 180 -1.97 -7.72 16.25
C ASP A 180 -2.18 -9.19 15.78
N GLU A 181 -2.60 -10.08 16.69
CA GLU A 181 -2.82 -11.50 16.40
C GLU A 181 -3.99 -11.70 15.43
N ILE A 182 -5.09 -10.98 15.63
CA ILE A 182 -6.25 -11.02 14.73
C ILE A 182 -5.86 -10.61 13.30
N ILE A 183 -5.08 -9.54 13.15
CA ILE A 183 -4.67 -9.02 11.83
C ILE A 183 -3.73 -10.02 11.13
N MET A 184 -2.74 -10.55 11.86
CA MET A 184 -1.82 -11.55 11.32
C MET A 184 -2.53 -12.84 10.93
N GLY A 185 -3.52 -13.28 11.72
CA GLY A 185 -4.43 -14.38 11.36
C GLY A 185 -5.16 -14.13 10.03
N ALA A 186 -5.79 -12.97 9.88
CA ALA A 186 -6.51 -12.63 8.65
C ALA A 186 -5.61 -12.50 7.41
N LEU A 187 -4.34 -12.08 7.57
CA LEU A 187 -3.35 -12.11 6.49
C LEU A 187 -3.06 -13.54 6.04
N ARG A 188 -2.87 -14.47 6.99
CA ARG A 188 -2.63 -15.90 6.70
C ARG A 188 -3.82 -16.52 5.97
N ASP A 189 -5.04 -16.24 6.41
CA ASP A 189 -6.28 -16.70 5.78
C ASP A 189 -6.52 -16.11 4.38
N SER A 190 -5.81 -15.02 4.03
CA SER A 190 -5.96 -14.33 2.75
C SER A 190 -5.03 -14.85 1.65
N LEU A 191 -4.07 -15.71 1.99
CA LEU A 191 -3.26 -16.45 1.03
C LEU A 191 -4.09 -17.57 0.38
N PRO A 192 -3.95 -17.87 -0.93
CA PRO A 192 -4.66 -18.98 -1.58
C PRO A 192 -4.19 -20.35 -1.10
N GLU A 193 -5.10 -21.27 -0.78
CA GLU A 193 -4.78 -22.66 -0.38
C GLU A 193 -4.35 -23.45 -1.61
N ASP A 194 -3.04 -23.62 -1.74
CA ASP A 194 -2.36 -24.23 -2.89
C ASP A 194 -0.90 -24.52 -2.53
N THR A 195 -0.35 -25.62 -3.04
CA THR A 195 1.04 -26.05 -2.75
C THR A 195 2.07 -25.03 -3.22
N PHE A 196 1.75 -24.26 -4.27
CA PHE A 196 2.60 -23.18 -4.74
C PHE A 196 2.83 -22.09 -3.68
N PHE A 197 1.84 -21.84 -2.82
CA PHE A 197 1.91 -20.79 -1.79
C PHE A 197 2.43 -21.29 -0.43
N ASP A 198 2.71 -22.58 -0.25
CA ASP A 198 3.13 -23.17 1.03
C ASP A 198 4.39 -22.51 1.60
N LYS A 199 5.38 -22.21 0.75
CA LYS A 199 6.58 -21.47 1.14
C LYS A 199 6.24 -20.11 1.76
N TRP A 200 5.28 -19.39 1.19
CA TRP A 200 4.87 -18.07 1.67
C TRP A 200 4.00 -18.16 2.92
N ARG A 201 3.16 -19.19 3.02
CA ARG A 201 2.41 -19.49 4.25
C ARG A 201 3.36 -19.73 5.43
N SER A 202 4.38 -20.58 5.24
CA SER A 202 5.41 -20.82 6.25
C SER A 202 6.12 -19.53 6.65
N LYS A 203 6.62 -18.76 5.67
CA LYS A 203 7.28 -17.48 5.95
C LYS A 203 6.42 -16.49 6.72
N LEU A 204 5.11 -16.45 6.44
CA LEU A 204 4.18 -15.58 7.14
C LEU A 204 3.87 -16.06 8.56
N LEU A 205 3.91 -17.38 8.81
CA LEU A 205 3.85 -17.96 10.15
C LEU A 205 5.10 -17.60 10.96
N ASP A 206 6.29 -17.67 10.36
CA ASP A 206 7.58 -17.36 11.00
C ASP A 206 7.68 -15.89 11.45
N LEU A 207 6.84 -14.99 10.94
CA LEU A 207 6.78 -13.60 11.41
C LEU A 207 6.20 -13.47 12.82
N GLY A 208 5.52 -14.50 13.34
CA GLY A 208 4.82 -14.48 14.62
C GLY A 208 3.50 -13.70 14.57
N ASN A 209 2.91 -13.45 15.74
CA ASN A 209 1.62 -12.75 15.86
C ASN A 209 1.75 -11.24 16.06
N ASN A 210 2.92 -10.74 16.49
CA ASN A 210 3.14 -9.31 16.70
C ASN A 210 3.55 -8.62 15.39
N ILE A 211 2.94 -7.49 15.07
CA ILE A 211 3.17 -6.82 13.79
C ILE A 211 4.49 -6.06 13.84
N ASN A 212 5.46 -6.51 13.05
CA ASN A 212 6.68 -5.77 12.76
C ASN A 212 6.64 -5.25 11.32
N LEU A 213 6.53 -3.93 11.15
CA LEU A 213 6.34 -3.30 9.85
C LEU A 213 7.47 -3.60 8.85
N ASN A 214 8.72 -3.67 9.33
CA ASN A 214 9.88 -3.96 8.48
C ASN A 214 9.86 -5.41 7.98
N LYS A 215 9.61 -6.38 8.88
CA LYS A 215 9.48 -7.79 8.50
C LYS A 215 8.32 -8.00 7.53
N LEU A 216 7.19 -7.36 7.80
CA LEU A 216 5.99 -7.48 6.97
C LEU A 216 6.18 -6.83 5.58
N THR A 217 6.84 -5.68 5.53
CA THR A 217 7.25 -5.04 4.28
C THR A 217 8.13 -5.98 3.46
N ASN A 218 9.17 -6.54 4.07
CA ASN A 218 10.06 -7.49 3.39
C ASN A 218 9.30 -8.72 2.88
N PHE A 219 8.37 -9.26 3.67
CA PHE A 219 7.50 -10.36 3.25
C PHE A 219 6.69 -10.01 2.00
N PHE A 220 5.99 -8.86 2.01
CA PHE A 220 5.18 -8.44 0.87
C PHE A 220 6.03 -8.19 -0.39
N VAL A 221 7.19 -7.54 -0.25
CA VAL A 221 8.10 -7.35 -1.38
C VAL A 221 8.56 -8.69 -1.94
N ASP A 222 8.93 -9.63 -1.08
CA ASP A 222 9.44 -10.93 -1.49
C ASP A 222 8.39 -11.75 -2.25
N ILE A 223 7.15 -11.88 -1.71
CA ILE A 223 6.07 -12.62 -2.38
C ILE A 223 5.66 -11.95 -3.70
N TYR A 224 5.41 -10.65 -3.70
CA TYR A 224 4.87 -9.96 -4.87
C TYR A 224 5.92 -9.81 -5.99
N PHE A 225 7.18 -9.54 -5.65
CA PHE A 225 8.26 -9.56 -6.64
C PHE A 225 8.46 -10.95 -7.26
N SER A 226 8.37 -12.02 -6.45
CA SER A 226 8.45 -13.40 -6.97
C SER A 226 7.32 -13.71 -7.95
N VAL A 227 6.09 -13.30 -7.62
CA VAL A 227 4.92 -13.42 -8.49
C VAL A 227 5.10 -12.58 -9.77
N GLY A 228 5.67 -11.37 -9.63
CA GLY A 228 6.03 -10.50 -10.75
C GLY A 228 6.90 -11.16 -11.80
N LYS A 229 7.91 -11.94 -11.37
CA LYS A 229 8.79 -12.69 -12.28
C LYS A 229 8.03 -13.70 -13.15
N ILE A 230 7.02 -14.36 -12.60
CA ILE A 230 6.21 -15.34 -13.31
C ILE A 230 5.26 -14.64 -14.29
N LEU A 231 4.59 -13.58 -13.82
CA LEU A 231 3.63 -12.82 -14.63
C LEU A 231 4.29 -11.91 -15.68
N LYS A 232 5.60 -11.66 -15.60
CA LYS A 232 6.34 -10.78 -16.50
C LYS A 232 6.04 -11.04 -17.97
N LYS A 233 5.94 -12.30 -18.40
CA LYS A 233 5.68 -12.69 -19.80
C LYS A 233 4.29 -12.26 -20.30
N HIS A 234 3.34 -12.02 -19.41
CA HIS A 234 1.99 -11.58 -19.74
C HIS A 234 1.80 -10.06 -19.62
N ILE A 235 2.68 -9.36 -18.91
CA ILE A 235 2.54 -7.91 -18.68
C ILE A 235 2.94 -7.13 -19.94
N THR A 236 2.03 -6.30 -20.44
CA THR A 236 2.23 -5.49 -21.65
C THR A 236 1.44 -4.18 -21.62
N ASP A 237 1.65 -3.30 -22.59
CA ASP A 237 0.78 -2.14 -22.83
C ASP A 237 -0.45 -2.58 -23.64
N THR A 238 -1.49 -3.00 -22.93
CA THR A 238 -2.75 -3.46 -23.53
C THR A 238 -3.45 -2.38 -24.36
N ARG A 239 -3.23 -1.09 -24.08
CA ARG A 239 -3.83 -0.01 -24.89
C ARG A 239 -3.17 0.08 -26.25
N LEU A 240 -1.84 -0.04 -26.31
CA LEU A 240 -1.10 -0.08 -27.57
C LEU A 240 -1.43 -1.35 -28.37
N MET A 241 -1.58 -2.49 -27.69
CA MET A 241 -2.00 -3.73 -28.33
C MET A 241 -3.39 -3.60 -28.96
N LEU A 242 -4.37 -3.06 -28.23
CA LEU A 242 -5.71 -2.79 -28.76
C LEU A 242 -5.69 -1.81 -29.94
N GLU A 243 -4.84 -0.76 -29.89
CA GLU A 243 -4.66 0.16 -31.02
C GLU A 243 -4.18 -0.55 -32.28
N SER A 244 -3.10 -1.33 -32.15
CA SER A 244 -2.50 -2.04 -33.28
C SER A 244 -3.50 -3.01 -33.88
N ASN A 245 -4.18 -3.79 -33.04
CA ASN A 245 -5.18 -4.73 -33.47
C ASN A 245 -6.37 -4.05 -34.16
N ALA A 246 -6.83 -2.90 -33.66
CA ALA A 246 -7.90 -2.13 -34.30
C ALA A 246 -7.49 -1.62 -35.69
N LYS A 247 -6.23 -1.19 -35.86
CA LYS A 247 -5.65 -0.78 -37.15
C LYS A 247 -5.57 -1.96 -38.13
N ASP A 248 -5.25 -3.15 -37.63
CA ASP A 248 -5.22 -4.38 -38.41
C ASP A 248 -6.63 -4.94 -38.73
N GLY A 249 -7.69 -4.22 -38.34
CA GLY A 249 -9.07 -4.62 -38.60
C GLY A 249 -9.56 -5.79 -37.72
N LYS A 250 -8.85 -6.11 -36.63
CA LYS A 250 -9.27 -7.16 -35.71
C LYS A 250 -10.53 -6.77 -34.94
N SER A 251 -11.40 -7.74 -34.69
CA SER A 251 -12.63 -7.58 -33.92
C SER A 251 -12.38 -7.84 -32.43
N ILE A 252 -13.02 -7.02 -31.59
CA ILE A 252 -12.82 -6.98 -30.14
C ILE A 252 -14.14 -7.25 -29.42
N LEU A 253 -14.14 -8.20 -28.49
CA LEU A 253 -15.22 -8.48 -27.56
C LEU A 253 -14.86 -7.95 -26.17
N LEU A 254 -15.72 -7.12 -25.59
CA LEU A 254 -15.52 -6.58 -24.25
C LEU A 254 -16.39 -7.34 -23.25
N GLU A 255 -15.76 -7.94 -22.25
CA GLU A 255 -16.44 -8.64 -21.16
C GLU A 255 -16.61 -7.71 -19.96
N GLY A 256 -17.86 -7.40 -19.64
CA GLY A 256 -18.25 -6.66 -18.45
C GLY A 256 -18.19 -7.52 -17.18
N ALA A 257 -17.76 -6.90 -16.09
CA ALA A 257 -17.82 -7.46 -14.75
C ALA A 257 -19.04 -6.90 -13.99
N GLN A 258 -19.58 -7.69 -13.05
CA GLN A 258 -20.80 -7.33 -12.28
C GLN A 258 -22.00 -6.97 -13.20
N GLY A 259 -22.95 -6.17 -12.73
CA GLY A 259 -24.08 -5.67 -13.52
C GLY A 259 -24.33 -4.21 -13.23
N LEU A 260 -25.06 -3.52 -14.11
CA LEU A 260 -25.26 -2.07 -14.06
C LEU A 260 -25.83 -1.60 -12.72
N LEU A 261 -26.69 -2.38 -12.07
CA LEU A 261 -27.31 -1.97 -10.81
C LEU A 261 -26.33 -2.07 -9.62
N LEU A 262 -25.12 -2.60 -9.86
CA LEU A 262 -23.97 -2.54 -8.96
C LEU A 262 -22.92 -1.51 -9.41
N ASP A 263 -23.14 -0.75 -10.48
CA ASP A 263 -22.25 0.34 -10.90
C ASP A 263 -22.15 1.41 -9.79
N VAL A 264 -20.94 1.94 -9.56
CA VAL A 264 -20.69 2.91 -8.49
C VAL A 264 -21.48 4.22 -8.65
N ASP A 265 -21.74 4.63 -9.89
CA ASP A 265 -22.43 5.88 -10.21
C ASP A 265 -23.91 5.64 -10.59
N HIS A 266 -24.17 4.54 -11.30
CA HIS A 266 -25.48 4.29 -11.91
C HIS A 266 -26.29 3.17 -11.24
N GLY A 267 -25.71 2.53 -10.22
CA GLY A 267 -26.35 1.46 -9.47
C GLY A 267 -27.11 1.93 -8.24
N THR A 268 -27.49 0.99 -7.38
CA THR A 268 -28.24 1.28 -6.15
C THR A 268 -27.32 1.74 -5.02
N TYR A 269 -26.58 2.84 -5.20
CA TYR A 269 -25.61 3.36 -4.22
C TYR A 269 -26.28 3.56 -2.84
N PRO A 270 -25.64 3.17 -1.71
CA PRO A 270 -24.26 2.67 -1.58
C PRO A 270 -24.09 1.15 -1.77
N PHE A 271 -25.15 0.41 -2.10
CA PHE A 271 -25.13 -1.05 -2.25
C PHE A 271 -24.64 -1.49 -3.63
N VAL A 272 -23.39 -1.12 -3.94
CA VAL A 272 -22.77 -1.21 -5.27
C VAL A 272 -21.31 -1.68 -5.15
N THR A 273 -20.68 -2.03 -6.28
CA THR A 273 -19.22 -2.21 -6.34
C THR A 273 -18.52 -0.84 -6.47
N SER A 274 -17.21 -0.81 -6.27
CA SER A 274 -16.40 0.42 -6.35
C SER A 274 -15.88 0.73 -7.77
N SER A 275 -16.55 0.21 -8.79
CA SER A 275 -16.16 0.33 -10.19
C SER A 275 -17.36 0.59 -11.09
N ASN A 276 -17.09 1.12 -12.28
CA ASN A 276 -18.12 1.25 -13.31
C ASN A 276 -18.34 -0.07 -14.05
N ALA A 277 -19.54 -0.63 -13.88
CA ALA A 277 -20.02 -1.82 -14.59
C ALA A 277 -20.78 -1.47 -15.89
N SER A 278 -20.97 -0.17 -16.15
CA SER A 278 -21.56 0.38 -17.37
C SER A 278 -20.59 0.42 -18.56
N ILE A 279 -21.14 0.76 -19.73
CA ILE A 279 -20.38 1.04 -20.97
C ILE A 279 -19.25 2.07 -20.77
N GLY A 280 -19.44 3.06 -19.88
CA GLY A 280 -18.42 4.07 -19.56
C GLY A 280 -17.18 3.45 -18.89
N GLY A 281 -17.40 2.45 -18.04
CA GLY A 281 -16.32 1.67 -17.42
C GLY A 281 -15.46 0.93 -18.44
N LEU A 282 -16.07 0.40 -19.50
CA LEU A 282 -15.33 -0.28 -20.57
C LEU A 282 -14.36 0.66 -21.28
N LYS A 283 -14.83 1.87 -21.61
CA LYS A 283 -14.02 2.87 -22.32
C LYS A 283 -12.85 3.36 -21.47
N THR A 284 -13.12 3.73 -20.22
CA THR A 284 -12.07 4.21 -19.29
C THR A 284 -11.08 3.11 -18.92
N GLY A 285 -11.55 1.87 -18.79
CA GLY A 285 -10.74 0.73 -18.38
C GLY A 285 -9.85 0.12 -19.46
N LEU A 286 -10.06 0.47 -20.73
CA LEU A 286 -9.26 0.01 -21.88
C LEU A 286 -8.70 1.14 -22.74
N GLY A 287 -9.13 2.38 -22.50
CA GLY A 287 -8.75 3.57 -23.28
C GLY A 287 -9.33 3.59 -24.70
N LEU A 288 -10.51 3.00 -24.90
CA LEU A 288 -11.14 2.85 -26.21
C LEU A 288 -11.98 4.10 -26.57
N PRO A 289 -11.77 4.71 -27.75
CA PRO A 289 -12.57 5.85 -28.19
C PRO A 289 -13.96 5.43 -28.69
N HIS A 290 -14.06 4.24 -29.29
CA HIS A 290 -15.26 3.75 -29.96
C HIS A 290 -15.71 2.38 -29.46
N LEU A 291 -17.02 2.15 -29.51
CA LEU A 291 -17.70 0.89 -29.26
C LEU A 291 -18.89 0.85 -30.23
N ASP A 292 -19.02 -0.20 -31.03
CA ASP A 292 -20.05 -0.29 -32.06
C ASP A 292 -21.41 -0.68 -31.44
N ILE A 293 -21.44 -1.78 -30.69
CA ILE A 293 -22.66 -2.32 -30.10
C ILE A 293 -22.38 -2.81 -28.67
N ALA A 294 -23.31 -2.55 -27.76
CA ALA A 294 -23.32 -3.13 -26.42
C ALA A 294 -24.59 -3.96 -26.22
N TYR A 295 -24.42 -5.14 -25.64
CA TYR A 295 -25.50 -6.05 -25.25
C TYR A 295 -25.52 -6.18 -23.72
N SER A 296 -26.65 -5.87 -23.11
CA SER A 296 -26.84 -6.11 -21.67
C SER A 296 -27.52 -7.45 -21.44
N VAL A 297 -26.87 -8.36 -20.72
CA VAL A 297 -27.47 -9.62 -20.31
C VAL A 297 -28.40 -9.37 -19.13
N VAL A 298 -29.67 -9.77 -19.28
CA VAL A 298 -30.75 -9.59 -18.31
C VAL A 298 -31.43 -10.94 -18.14
N LYS A 299 -31.65 -11.42 -16.91
CA LYS A 299 -32.40 -12.67 -16.71
C LYS A 299 -33.87 -12.50 -17.08
N ALA A 300 -34.51 -13.61 -17.45
CA ALA A 300 -35.97 -13.70 -17.64
C ALA A 300 -36.76 -13.42 -16.35
N TYR A 301 -36.07 -13.34 -15.21
CA TYR A 301 -36.52 -12.92 -13.89
C TYR A 301 -35.43 -12.02 -13.27
N THR A 302 -35.50 -11.64 -12.00
CA THR A 302 -34.48 -10.82 -11.35
C THR A 302 -33.85 -11.55 -10.17
N THR A 303 -32.57 -11.28 -9.94
CA THR A 303 -31.82 -11.81 -8.80
C THR A 303 -30.92 -10.74 -8.21
N ARG A 304 -30.67 -10.83 -6.91
CA ARG A 304 -29.71 -9.97 -6.21
C ARG A 304 -28.86 -10.80 -5.26
N VAL A 305 -27.56 -10.53 -5.29
CA VAL A 305 -26.58 -11.06 -4.35
C VAL A 305 -26.25 -9.98 -3.32
N GLY A 306 -26.24 -10.36 -2.04
CA GLY A 306 -25.90 -9.44 -0.96
C GLY A 306 -27.07 -8.57 -0.52
N GLU A 307 -26.74 -7.52 0.23
CA GLU A 307 -27.71 -6.61 0.83
C GLU A 307 -28.23 -5.55 -0.16
N GLY A 308 -29.18 -4.74 0.30
CA GLY A 308 -29.72 -3.60 -0.42
C GLY A 308 -31.09 -3.84 -1.05
N PRO A 309 -31.69 -2.77 -1.61
CA PRO A 309 -33.10 -2.75 -2.02
C PRO A 309 -33.39 -3.61 -3.26
N PHE A 310 -34.57 -4.24 -3.29
CA PHE A 310 -35.04 -5.04 -4.43
C PHE A 310 -36.56 -5.03 -4.48
N ALA A 311 -37.11 -4.15 -5.31
CA ALA A 311 -38.55 -3.88 -5.34
C ALA A 311 -39.36 -5.13 -5.70
N THR A 312 -38.91 -5.95 -6.64
CA THR A 312 -39.64 -7.13 -7.13
C THR A 312 -39.30 -8.43 -6.41
N GLU A 313 -38.65 -8.35 -5.24
CA GLU A 313 -38.28 -9.53 -4.46
C GLU A 313 -39.50 -10.37 -4.05
N LEU A 314 -39.36 -11.69 -4.16
CA LEU A 314 -40.37 -12.66 -3.81
C LEU A 314 -40.00 -13.40 -2.52
N PHE A 315 -40.99 -13.51 -1.64
CA PHE A 315 -40.90 -14.19 -0.36
C PHE A 315 -41.82 -15.43 -0.30
N ASP A 316 -42.38 -15.83 -1.45
CA ASP A 316 -43.32 -16.93 -1.60
C ASP A 316 -42.67 -18.16 -2.29
N ASP A 317 -43.48 -19.18 -2.55
CA ASP A 317 -43.05 -20.43 -3.18
C ASP A 317 -42.51 -20.22 -4.60
N VAL A 318 -42.97 -19.19 -5.32
CA VAL A 318 -42.42 -18.86 -6.63
C VAL A 318 -41.00 -18.35 -6.51
N GLY A 319 -40.72 -17.51 -5.50
CA GLY A 319 -39.35 -17.09 -5.18
C GLY A 319 -38.41 -18.28 -4.90
N ASN A 320 -38.90 -19.29 -4.17
CA ASN A 320 -38.14 -20.52 -3.89
C ASN A 320 -37.96 -21.36 -5.16
N TYR A 321 -39.01 -21.53 -5.96
CA TYR A 321 -38.97 -22.23 -7.23
C TYR A 321 -37.91 -21.65 -8.19
N LEU A 322 -37.91 -20.32 -8.37
CA LEU A 322 -36.94 -19.63 -9.22
C LEU A 322 -35.51 -19.85 -8.70
N ARG A 323 -35.33 -19.83 -7.37
CA ARG A 323 -34.03 -20.03 -6.74
C ARG A 323 -33.50 -21.44 -6.98
N GLU A 324 -34.32 -22.46 -6.71
CA GLU A 324 -33.93 -23.87 -6.84
C GLU A 324 -33.69 -24.24 -8.29
N LYS A 325 -34.69 -24.01 -9.16
CA LYS A 325 -34.60 -24.37 -10.57
C LYS A 325 -33.55 -23.55 -11.33
N GLY A 326 -33.35 -22.30 -10.93
CA GLY A 326 -32.29 -21.46 -11.47
C GLY A 326 -30.89 -21.80 -10.95
N GLY A 327 -30.76 -22.61 -9.90
CA GLY A 327 -29.47 -22.82 -9.22
C GLY A 327 -28.89 -21.51 -8.69
N GLU A 328 -29.73 -20.66 -8.11
CA GLU A 328 -29.39 -19.31 -7.68
C GLU A 328 -28.72 -19.31 -6.30
N PHE A 329 -27.51 -19.88 -6.28
CA PHE A 329 -26.64 -19.96 -5.11
C PHE A 329 -25.26 -19.40 -5.45
N GLY A 330 -24.59 -18.80 -4.47
CA GLY A 330 -23.22 -18.32 -4.63
C GLY A 330 -22.27 -19.47 -4.97
N SER A 331 -21.50 -19.36 -6.05
CA SER A 331 -20.58 -20.42 -6.52
C SER A 331 -19.47 -20.75 -5.53
N THR A 332 -19.05 -19.78 -4.70
CA THR A 332 -18.05 -19.97 -3.64
C THR A 332 -18.68 -20.17 -2.27
N THR A 333 -19.73 -19.40 -1.93
CA THR A 333 -20.27 -19.35 -0.57
C THR A 333 -21.48 -20.24 -0.34
N GLY A 334 -22.10 -20.77 -1.41
CA GLY A 334 -23.36 -21.50 -1.34
C GLY A 334 -24.56 -20.67 -0.91
N ARG A 335 -24.42 -19.36 -0.63
CA ARG A 335 -25.51 -18.55 -0.10
C ARG A 335 -26.65 -18.41 -1.11
N PRO A 336 -27.92 -18.55 -0.68
CA PRO A 336 -29.07 -18.36 -1.55
C PRO A 336 -29.12 -16.91 -2.04
N ARG A 337 -29.40 -16.73 -3.33
CA ARG A 337 -29.67 -15.41 -3.89
C ARG A 337 -31.14 -15.07 -3.71
N ARG A 338 -31.41 -13.77 -3.60
CA ARG A 338 -32.77 -13.24 -3.55
C ARG A 338 -33.32 -13.26 -4.98
N CYS A 339 -34.57 -13.69 -5.15
CA CYS A 339 -35.19 -13.86 -6.46
C CYS A 339 -36.45 -12.99 -6.56
N GLY A 340 -36.75 -12.53 -7.76
CA GLY A 340 -37.89 -11.66 -8.03
C GLY A 340 -38.37 -11.79 -9.46
N TRP A 341 -39.55 -11.24 -9.75
CA TRP A 341 -40.08 -11.20 -11.12
C TRP A 341 -39.25 -10.31 -12.04
N HIS A 342 -39.39 -10.47 -13.36
CA HIS A 342 -38.75 -9.54 -14.30
C HIS A 342 -39.28 -8.12 -14.09
N ASP A 343 -38.38 -7.16 -14.22
CA ASP A 343 -38.65 -5.78 -13.88
C ASP A 343 -38.24 -4.89 -15.06
N THR A 344 -39.23 -4.28 -15.70
CA THR A 344 -38.99 -3.44 -16.87
C THR A 344 -38.60 -2.02 -16.50
N VAL A 345 -38.83 -1.59 -15.24
CA VAL A 345 -38.37 -0.29 -14.73
C VAL A 345 -36.84 -0.26 -14.72
N LEU A 346 -36.21 -1.32 -14.20
CA LEU A 346 -34.74 -1.45 -14.25
C LEU A 346 -34.23 -1.76 -15.66
N THR A 347 -34.98 -2.49 -16.48
CA THR A 347 -34.55 -2.79 -17.87
C THR A 347 -34.47 -1.52 -18.71
N ARG A 348 -35.42 -0.58 -18.54
CA ARG A 348 -35.38 0.75 -19.17
C ARG A 348 -34.16 1.56 -18.72
N HIS A 349 -33.83 1.52 -17.43
CA HIS A 349 -32.62 2.16 -16.90
C HIS A 349 -31.34 1.57 -17.49
N THR A 350 -31.29 0.25 -17.64
CA THR A 350 -30.20 -0.44 -18.33
C THR A 350 -30.08 -0.01 -19.79
N ALA A 351 -31.21 0.06 -20.50
CA ALA A 351 -31.25 0.51 -21.88
C ALA A 351 -30.75 1.95 -22.05
N LEU A 352 -31.12 2.83 -21.11
CA LEU A 352 -30.72 4.23 -21.12
C LEU A 352 -29.20 4.41 -21.04
N ILE A 353 -28.51 3.58 -20.25
CA ILE A 353 -27.07 3.73 -19.99
C ILE A 353 -26.21 2.89 -20.93
N ASN A 354 -26.58 1.63 -21.15
CA ASN A 354 -25.78 0.69 -21.94
C ASN A 354 -26.26 0.57 -23.40
N GLY A 355 -27.39 1.18 -23.76
CA GLY A 355 -28.04 1.00 -25.04
C GLY A 355 -29.11 -0.10 -25.03
N PRO A 356 -29.99 -0.15 -26.05
CA PRO A 356 -31.24 -0.89 -26.00
C PRO A 356 -31.12 -2.41 -26.23
N ASN A 357 -29.97 -2.89 -26.72
CA ASN A 357 -29.81 -4.30 -27.06
C ASN A 357 -29.61 -5.13 -25.78
N ILE A 358 -30.44 -6.15 -25.60
CA ILE A 358 -30.36 -7.06 -24.47
C ILE A 358 -30.28 -8.52 -24.90
N VAL A 359 -29.76 -9.34 -24.00
CA VAL A 359 -29.79 -10.79 -24.09
C VAL A 359 -30.59 -11.32 -22.91
N ILE A 360 -31.65 -12.08 -23.18
CA ILE A 360 -32.42 -12.73 -22.12
C ILE A 360 -31.73 -14.01 -21.71
N SER A 361 -31.43 -14.16 -20.42
CA SER A 361 -30.88 -15.40 -19.88
C SER A 361 -31.87 -16.18 -19.03
N LYS A 362 -31.65 -17.50 -18.93
CA LYS A 362 -32.43 -18.41 -18.07
C LYS A 362 -33.95 -18.40 -18.33
N LEU A 363 -34.37 -18.34 -19.59
CA LEU A 363 -35.80 -18.41 -19.92
C LEU A 363 -36.41 -19.76 -19.50
N ASP A 364 -35.63 -20.84 -19.61
CA ASP A 364 -35.98 -22.21 -19.25
C ASP A 364 -36.40 -22.38 -17.78
N VAL A 365 -35.93 -21.51 -16.89
CA VAL A 365 -36.28 -21.53 -15.48
C VAL A 365 -37.77 -21.24 -15.28
N LEU A 366 -38.42 -20.48 -16.17
CA LEU A 366 -39.85 -20.15 -16.03
C LEU A 366 -40.79 -21.30 -16.43
N THR A 367 -40.31 -22.34 -17.12
CA THR A 367 -41.13 -23.49 -17.57
C THR A 367 -41.79 -24.24 -16.41
N GLY A 368 -43.12 -24.31 -16.37
CA GLY A 368 -43.89 -25.02 -15.34
C GLY A 368 -44.63 -24.08 -14.39
N LEU A 369 -44.36 -22.77 -14.44
CA LEU A 369 -45.20 -21.77 -13.77
C LEU A 369 -46.46 -21.51 -14.60
N GLU A 370 -47.64 -21.53 -13.98
CA GLU A 370 -48.91 -21.29 -14.69
C GLU A 370 -49.09 -19.82 -15.09
N LYS A 371 -48.63 -18.90 -14.23
CA LYS A 371 -48.71 -17.45 -14.43
C LYS A 371 -47.37 -16.80 -14.16
N LEU A 372 -47.02 -15.86 -15.02
CA LEU A 372 -45.82 -15.03 -14.94
C LEU A 372 -46.22 -13.58 -14.68
N LYS A 373 -45.34 -12.82 -14.04
CA LYS A 373 -45.53 -11.38 -13.80
C LYS A 373 -44.34 -10.58 -14.29
N ILE A 374 -44.63 -9.40 -14.84
CA ILE A 374 -43.64 -8.39 -15.20
C ILE A 374 -43.99 -7.09 -14.47
N CYS A 375 -43.06 -6.53 -13.70
CA CYS A 375 -43.23 -5.22 -13.09
C CYS A 375 -42.99 -4.12 -14.13
N ASN A 376 -43.86 -3.10 -14.17
CA ASN A 376 -43.75 -1.97 -15.11
C ASN A 376 -43.67 -0.59 -14.45
N SER A 377 -43.99 -0.47 -13.16
CA SER A 377 -43.82 0.77 -12.40
C SER A 377 -43.74 0.48 -10.91
N TYR A 378 -43.18 1.42 -10.16
CA TYR A 378 -43.14 1.37 -8.70
C TYR A 378 -44.08 2.39 -8.08
N LYS A 379 -44.42 2.16 -6.81
CA LYS A 379 -45.04 3.12 -5.90
C LYS A 379 -44.07 3.39 -4.77
N TYR A 380 -43.73 4.65 -4.55
CA TYR A 380 -42.87 5.08 -3.46
C TYR A 380 -43.68 5.19 -2.17
N LEU A 381 -43.26 4.53 -1.09
CA LEU A 381 -43.93 4.52 0.21
C LEU A 381 -43.15 5.28 1.30
N GLY A 382 -42.01 5.87 0.95
CA GLY A 382 -41.11 6.50 1.89
C GLY A 382 -41.53 7.91 2.29
N PRO A 383 -40.75 8.56 3.18
CA PRO A 383 -40.97 9.93 3.60
C PRO A 383 -40.75 10.92 2.45
N LYS A 384 -41.26 12.15 2.59
CA LYS A 384 -41.03 13.20 1.59
C LYS A 384 -39.52 13.47 1.45
N LYS A 385 -38.98 13.36 0.24
CA LYS A 385 -37.55 13.57 -0.07
C LYS A 385 -37.39 14.37 -1.35
N VAL A 386 -36.35 15.18 -1.46
CA VAL A 386 -35.96 15.84 -2.71
C VAL A 386 -34.75 15.10 -3.28
N PHE A 387 -34.81 14.73 -4.56
CA PHE A 387 -33.72 14.06 -5.25
C PHE A 387 -33.73 14.48 -6.73
N ASN A 388 -32.56 14.85 -7.27
CA ASN A 388 -32.42 15.41 -8.62
C ASN A 388 -33.41 16.55 -8.94
N GLY A 389 -33.70 17.41 -7.96
CA GLY A 389 -34.66 18.50 -8.12
C GLY A 389 -36.14 18.07 -8.10
N GLU A 390 -36.44 16.77 -8.02
CA GLU A 390 -37.79 16.25 -7.91
C GLU A 390 -38.21 15.98 -6.46
N ILE A 391 -39.50 16.17 -6.18
CA ILE A 391 -40.12 15.80 -4.90
C ILE A 391 -40.66 14.37 -4.99
N TYR A 392 -40.24 13.53 -4.05
CA TYR A 392 -40.78 12.20 -3.78
C TYR A 392 -41.67 12.28 -2.55
N PHE A 393 -42.83 11.62 -2.58
CA PHE A 393 -43.80 11.59 -1.49
C PHE A 393 -44.53 10.26 -1.49
N THR A 394 -45.02 9.83 -0.31
CA THR A 394 -45.75 8.58 -0.16
C THR A 394 -46.92 8.50 -1.14
N GLY A 395 -46.91 7.49 -2.00
CA GLY A 395 -47.89 7.28 -3.07
C GLY A 395 -47.43 7.70 -4.47
N LYS A 396 -46.30 8.39 -4.64
CA LYS A 396 -45.77 8.77 -5.96
C LYS A 396 -45.51 7.52 -6.80
N ILE A 397 -46.02 7.52 -8.03
CA ILE A 397 -45.78 6.45 -9.01
C ILE A 397 -44.52 6.78 -9.82
N LEU A 398 -43.64 5.80 -9.96
CA LEU A 398 -42.35 5.92 -10.65
C LEU A 398 -42.33 4.97 -11.85
N LYS A 399 -42.16 5.54 -13.05
CA LYS A 399 -41.93 4.76 -14.28
C LYS A 399 -40.44 4.59 -14.60
N ASP A 400 -39.62 5.50 -14.07
CA ASP A 400 -38.16 5.45 -14.20
C ASP A 400 -37.54 4.88 -12.92
N PHE A 401 -36.40 4.22 -13.08
CA PHE A 401 -35.69 3.60 -11.98
C PHE A 401 -35.04 4.67 -11.07
N PRO A 402 -35.34 4.70 -9.77
CA PRO A 402 -34.67 5.61 -8.85
C PRO A 402 -33.28 5.05 -8.53
N ALA A 403 -32.26 5.51 -9.25
CA ALA A 403 -30.85 5.15 -9.05
C ALA A 403 -30.23 5.79 -7.78
N ASP A 404 -30.95 5.71 -6.66
CA ASP A 404 -30.51 6.00 -5.29
C ASP A 404 -31.03 4.86 -4.41
N GLY A 405 -30.13 4.14 -3.73
CA GLY A 405 -30.51 2.96 -2.95
C GLY A 405 -31.53 3.27 -1.87
N PHE A 406 -31.45 4.45 -1.24
CA PHE A 406 -32.37 4.87 -0.19
C PHE A 406 -33.76 5.23 -0.73
N LEU A 407 -33.88 5.72 -1.96
CA LEU A 407 -35.19 5.88 -2.60
C LEU A 407 -35.80 4.52 -2.98
N LEU A 408 -34.98 3.64 -3.56
CA LEU A 408 -35.45 2.32 -4.00
C LEU A 408 -35.89 1.43 -2.83
N GLU A 409 -35.29 1.56 -1.65
CA GLU A 409 -35.68 0.84 -0.42
C GLU A 409 -37.15 1.06 -0.04
N HIS A 410 -37.73 2.19 -0.43
CA HIS A 410 -39.13 2.49 -0.18
C HIS A 410 -40.04 2.25 -1.40
N CYS A 411 -39.52 1.67 -2.47
CA CYS A 411 -40.30 1.39 -3.68
C CYS A 411 -40.87 -0.02 -3.63
N VAL A 412 -42.18 -0.13 -3.88
CA VAL A 412 -42.86 -1.42 -4.09
C VAL A 412 -43.40 -1.49 -5.52
N PRO A 413 -43.56 -2.68 -6.10
CA PRO A 413 -44.17 -2.84 -7.41
C PRO A 413 -45.61 -2.29 -7.40
N HIS A 414 -45.94 -1.45 -8.38
CA HIS A 414 -47.25 -0.84 -8.52
C HIS A 414 -48.10 -1.49 -9.61
N GLN A 415 -47.50 -1.67 -10.79
CA GLN A 415 -48.17 -2.25 -11.95
C GLN A 415 -47.52 -3.59 -12.32
N TRP A 416 -48.30 -4.65 -12.22
CA TRP A 416 -47.98 -5.98 -12.70
C TRP A 416 -48.69 -6.26 -14.03
N VAL A 417 -47.96 -6.77 -15.01
CA VAL A 417 -48.53 -7.38 -16.21
C VAL A 417 -48.49 -8.89 -16.02
N GLU A 418 -49.66 -9.50 -15.86
CA GLU A 418 -49.79 -10.96 -15.75
C GLU A 418 -49.80 -11.58 -17.15
N MET A 419 -49.07 -12.67 -17.31
CA MET A 419 -48.93 -13.41 -18.56
C MET A 419 -49.13 -14.91 -18.30
N PRO A 420 -49.72 -15.67 -19.22
CA PRO A 420 -49.75 -17.13 -19.10
C PRO A 420 -48.32 -17.69 -19.22
N GLY A 421 -48.00 -18.70 -18.42
CA GLY A 421 -46.76 -19.45 -18.54
C GLY A 421 -46.86 -20.60 -19.53
N TRP A 422 -45.92 -21.54 -19.46
CA TRP A 422 -45.82 -22.70 -20.36
C TRP A 422 -45.26 -23.90 -19.61
N THR A 423 -45.49 -25.11 -20.13
CA THR A 423 -45.03 -26.37 -19.50
C THR A 423 -44.04 -27.15 -20.36
N GLU A 424 -43.97 -26.82 -21.65
CA GLU A 424 -43.10 -27.46 -22.62
C GLU A 424 -41.62 -27.22 -22.29
N ASP A 425 -40.81 -28.27 -22.42
CA ASP A 425 -39.35 -28.16 -22.30
C ASP A 425 -38.79 -27.40 -23.51
N ILE A 426 -38.14 -26.27 -23.24
CA ILE A 426 -37.56 -25.39 -24.26
C ILE A 426 -36.05 -25.58 -24.41
N THR A 427 -35.41 -26.43 -23.61
CA THR A 427 -33.94 -26.49 -23.49
C THR A 427 -33.22 -27.03 -24.74
N ASN A 428 -33.96 -27.63 -25.66
CA ASN A 428 -33.46 -28.15 -26.94
C ASN A 428 -33.90 -27.34 -28.16
N VAL A 429 -34.68 -26.26 -27.96
CA VAL A 429 -35.19 -25.42 -29.06
C VAL A 429 -34.04 -24.68 -29.74
N LYS A 430 -34.03 -24.67 -31.08
CA LYS A 430 -32.96 -24.03 -31.87
C LYS A 430 -33.36 -22.70 -32.52
N GLU A 431 -34.65 -22.46 -32.67
CA GLU A 431 -35.19 -21.30 -33.38
C GLU A 431 -36.27 -20.61 -32.57
N TYR A 432 -36.34 -19.28 -32.66
CA TYR A 432 -37.31 -18.48 -31.93
C TYR A 432 -38.77 -18.86 -32.24
N SER A 433 -39.06 -19.18 -33.51
CA SER A 433 -40.37 -19.60 -34.01
C SER A 433 -40.88 -20.90 -33.36
N LEU A 434 -39.98 -21.74 -32.87
CA LEU A 434 -40.28 -23.04 -32.25
C LEU A 434 -40.48 -22.96 -30.73
N LEU A 435 -40.27 -21.79 -30.11
CA LEU A 435 -40.63 -21.59 -28.72
C LEU A 435 -42.15 -21.64 -28.53
N PRO A 436 -42.66 -22.10 -27.37
CA PRO A 436 -44.08 -22.02 -27.04
C PRO A 436 -44.61 -20.59 -27.21
N ILE A 437 -45.84 -20.45 -27.70
CA ILE A 437 -46.41 -19.13 -28.00
C ILE A 437 -46.42 -18.20 -26.78
N ASN A 438 -46.61 -18.75 -25.58
CA ASN A 438 -46.58 -18.01 -24.33
C ASN A 438 -45.16 -17.50 -23.99
N ALA A 439 -44.12 -18.30 -24.26
CA ALA A 439 -42.73 -17.86 -24.12
C ALA A 439 -42.39 -16.73 -25.11
N GLN A 440 -42.85 -16.86 -26.37
CA GLN A 440 -42.69 -15.80 -27.37
C GLN A 440 -43.41 -14.51 -26.96
N ASN A 441 -44.65 -14.62 -26.46
CA ASN A 441 -45.44 -13.49 -25.96
C ASN A 441 -44.77 -12.81 -24.75
N TYR A 442 -44.18 -13.59 -23.85
CA TYR A 442 -43.43 -13.07 -22.71
C TYR A 442 -42.24 -12.24 -23.15
N LEU A 443 -41.43 -12.74 -24.09
CA LEU A 443 -40.30 -12.01 -24.67
C LEU A 443 -40.75 -10.72 -25.36
N ARG A 444 -41.79 -10.78 -26.21
CA ARG A 444 -42.35 -9.58 -26.87
C ARG A 444 -42.84 -8.54 -25.86
N LYS A 445 -43.45 -8.98 -24.76
CA LYS A 445 -43.93 -8.09 -23.71
C LYS A 445 -42.78 -7.41 -22.96
N ILE A 446 -41.66 -8.11 -22.76
CA ILE A 446 -40.43 -7.50 -22.21
C ILE A 446 -39.90 -6.41 -23.15
N GLU A 447 -39.86 -6.65 -24.46
CA GLU A 447 -39.42 -5.63 -25.45
C GLU A 447 -40.32 -4.39 -25.41
N GLU A 448 -41.63 -4.60 -25.47
CA GLU A 448 -42.64 -3.54 -25.49
C GLU A 448 -42.57 -2.67 -24.23
N LEU A 449 -42.53 -3.28 -23.05
CA LEU A 449 -42.54 -2.56 -21.77
C LEU A 449 -41.16 -2.00 -21.41
N GLY A 450 -40.10 -2.75 -21.72
CA GLY A 450 -38.71 -2.38 -21.44
C GLY A 450 -38.14 -1.37 -22.42
N ASN A 451 -38.80 -1.12 -23.56
CA ASN A 451 -38.27 -0.33 -24.67
C ASN A 451 -36.85 -0.77 -25.06
N VAL A 452 -36.70 -2.09 -25.25
CA VAL A 452 -35.44 -2.79 -25.52
C VAL A 452 -35.59 -3.73 -26.70
N GLU A 453 -34.46 -4.10 -27.28
CA GLU A 453 -34.37 -5.08 -28.36
C GLU A 453 -33.69 -6.35 -27.85
N ILE A 454 -34.44 -7.46 -27.80
CA ILE A 454 -33.87 -8.76 -27.44
C ILE A 454 -33.12 -9.30 -28.65
N SER A 455 -31.80 -9.45 -28.55
CA SER A 455 -30.99 -9.95 -29.67
C SER A 455 -30.73 -11.46 -29.56
N LEU A 456 -30.64 -11.98 -28.34
CA LEU A 456 -30.47 -13.41 -28.08
C LEU A 456 -31.23 -13.87 -26.83
N VAL A 457 -31.52 -15.17 -26.77
CA VAL A 457 -32.21 -15.83 -25.67
C VAL A 457 -31.47 -17.10 -25.25
N SER A 458 -31.07 -17.20 -23.99
CA SER A 458 -30.54 -18.43 -23.39
C SER A 458 -31.67 -19.27 -22.81
N ILE A 459 -31.65 -20.55 -23.17
CA ILE A 459 -32.64 -21.58 -22.80
C ILE A 459 -31.99 -22.75 -22.03
N GLY A 460 -30.83 -22.51 -21.41
CA GLY A 460 -30.15 -23.48 -20.55
C GLY A 460 -28.72 -23.05 -20.22
N PRO A 461 -27.94 -23.88 -19.50
CA PRO A 461 -26.57 -23.55 -19.07
C PRO A 461 -25.48 -23.84 -20.12
N LYS A 462 -25.69 -24.75 -21.08
CA LYS A 462 -24.67 -25.14 -22.06
C LYS A 462 -24.47 -24.05 -23.12
N ARG A 463 -23.27 -23.95 -23.70
CA ARG A 463 -22.88 -22.93 -24.70
C ARG A 463 -23.84 -22.90 -25.90
N GLU A 464 -24.31 -24.06 -26.35
CA GLU A 464 -25.14 -24.26 -27.56
C GLU A 464 -26.63 -23.96 -27.31
N GLN A 465 -27.04 -23.76 -26.06
CA GLN A 465 -28.41 -23.46 -25.65
C GLN A 465 -28.68 -21.95 -25.73
N MET A 466 -28.44 -21.39 -26.92
CA MET A 466 -28.62 -19.98 -27.26
C MET A 466 -29.43 -19.88 -28.55
N ILE A 467 -30.50 -19.10 -28.53
CA ILE A 467 -31.33 -18.76 -29.70
C ILE A 467 -30.95 -17.35 -30.14
N VAL A 468 -30.59 -17.20 -31.41
CA VAL A 468 -30.39 -15.91 -32.06
C VAL A 468 -31.72 -15.40 -32.59
N MET A 469 -32.06 -14.15 -32.29
CA MET A 469 -33.29 -13.54 -32.80
C MET A 469 -33.12 -13.17 -34.29
N PRO A 470 -34.11 -13.46 -35.16
CA PRO A 470 -33.97 -13.25 -36.60
C PRO A 470 -33.53 -11.82 -36.96
N GLY A 471 -32.42 -11.70 -37.71
CA GLY A 471 -31.89 -10.42 -38.18
C GLY A 471 -31.13 -9.58 -37.14
N ARG A 472 -31.01 -10.04 -35.89
CA ARG A 472 -30.45 -9.24 -34.77
C ARG A 472 -29.01 -9.59 -34.39
N TRP A 473 -28.40 -10.55 -35.08
CA TRP A 473 -26.97 -10.90 -34.96
C TRP A 473 -26.43 -11.41 -36.29
N ASN A 474 -25.56 -10.62 -36.94
CA ASN A 474 -25.12 -10.86 -38.32
C ASN A 474 -23.59 -11.01 -38.45
N LEU A 475 -22.92 -11.53 -37.42
CA LEU A 475 -21.48 -11.80 -37.48
C LEU A 475 -21.20 -13.21 -38.03
N GLU A 476 -20.20 -13.30 -38.91
CA GLU A 476 -19.67 -14.57 -39.43
C GLU A 476 -18.64 -15.17 -38.47
N VAL A 477 -18.67 -16.50 -38.31
CA VAL A 477 -17.72 -17.23 -37.46
C VAL A 477 -16.32 -17.10 -38.06
N LYS A 478 -15.34 -16.76 -37.23
CA LYS A 478 -13.95 -16.71 -37.68
C LYS A 478 -13.40 -18.13 -37.78
N GLN A 479 -12.77 -18.45 -38.91
CA GLN A 479 -12.10 -19.74 -39.08
C GLN A 479 -10.97 -19.87 -38.05
N GLU A 480 -10.81 -21.07 -37.49
CA GLU A 480 -9.65 -21.36 -36.66
C GLU A 480 -8.39 -21.12 -37.47
N LYS A 481 -7.44 -20.34 -36.93
CA LYS A 481 -6.12 -20.22 -37.53
C LYS A 481 -5.46 -21.59 -37.43
N VAL A 482 -5.46 -22.33 -38.54
CA VAL A 482 -4.63 -23.52 -38.69
C VAL A 482 -3.19 -23.02 -38.66
N SER A 483 -2.52 -23.12 -37.52
CA SER A 483 -1.07 -22.90 -37.48
C SER A 483 -0.41 -24.09 -38.20
N SER A 484 -0.20 -23.96 -39.50
CA SER A 484 0.78 -24.76 -40.20
C SER A 484 2.17 -24.32 -39.73
N SER A 485 2.69 -24.98 -38.71
CA SER A 485 4.12 -24.98 -38.44
C SER A 485 4.53 -26.40 -38.11
N SER A 486 5.18 -27.02 -39.10
CA SER A 486 6.04 -28.18 -38.97
C SER A 486 6.84 -28.12 -37.68
N VAL A 487 6.91 -29.26 -37.00
CA VAL A 487 7.87 -29.54 -35.92
C VAL A 487 9.26 -29.17 -36.42
N SER A 488 9.78 -28.02 -36.01
CA SER A 488 11.21 -27.75 -36.03
C SER A 488 11.72 -28.01 -34.63
N GLU A 489 12.66 -28.95 -34.54
CA GLU A 489 13.36 -29.36 -33.32
C GLU A 489 13.93 -28.15 -32.54
N PRO A 490 14.12 -28.29 -31.21
CA PRO A 490 14.68 -27.22 -30.41
C PRO A 490 16.13 -26.99 -30.83
N VAL A 491 16.42 -25.78 -31.31
CA VAL A 491 17.79 -25.29 -31.46
C VAL A 491 18.32 -25.00 -30.05
N GLU A 492 19.15 -25.90 -29.52
CA GLU A 492 20.03 -25.59 -28.40
C GLU A 492 20.99 -24.48 -28.84
N GLN A 493 20.96 -23.33 -28.17
CA GLN A 493 22.04 -22.36 -28.20
C GLN A 493 22.81 -22.39 -26.88
N PRO A 494 24.15 -22.25 -26.90
CA PRO A 494 25.00 -22.54 -25.76
C PRO A 494 24.85 -21.50 -24.66
N ILE A 495 24.93 -21.98 -23.41
CA ILE A 495 25.08 -21.18 -22.21
C ILE A 495 26.50 -20.61 -22.21
N GLU A 496 26.65 -19.31 -22.44
CA GLU A 496 27.92 -18.62 -22.16
C GLU A 496 28.13 -18.52 -20.64
N GLU A 497 29.35 -18.89 -20.24
CA GLU A 497 29.81 -19.04 -18.87
C GLU A 497 29.81 -17.71 -18.11
N ARG A 498 29.48 -17.81 -16.82
CA ARG A 498 29.51 -16.70 -15.87
C ARG A 498 30.96 -16.31 -15.58
N GLU A 499 31.33 -15.08 -15.90
CA GLU A 499 32.49 -14.43 -15.29
C GLU A 499 32.22 -14.22 -13.79
N THR A 500 33.01 -14.89 -12.97
CA THR A 500 33.13 -14.71 -11.53
C THR A 500 33.74 -13.35 -11.22
N PHE A 501 32.98 -12.47 -10.57
CA PHE A 501 33.52 -11.27 -9.94
C PHE A 501 34.36 -11.67 -8.72
N VAL A 502 35.65 -11.35 -8.78
CA VAL A 502 36.64 -11.48 -7.70
C VAL A 502 36.55 -10.24 -6.80
N GLU A 503 36.41 -10.44 -5.49
CA GLU A 503 36.51 -9.38 -4.48
C GLU A 503 37.96 -8.86 -4.38
N PRO A 504 38.19 -7.55 -4.23
CA PRO A 504 39.53 -7.04 -3.96
C PRO A 504 39.89 -7.23 -2.49
N THR A 505 40.83 -8.14 -2.22
CA THR A 505 41.59 -8.22 -0.98
C THR A 505 42.51 -7.00 -0.85
N VAL A 506 42.36 -6.23 0.24
CA VAL A 506 43.34 -5.20 0.63
C VAL A 506 44.38 -5.86 1.52
N ASN A 507 45.64 -5.79 1.07
CA ASN A 507 46.83 -6.28 1.76
C ASN A 507 47.06 -5.52 3.07
N VAL A 508 47.27 -6.28 4.14
CA VAL A 508 47.88 -5.82 5.38
C VAL A 508 49.38 -5.88 5.17
N GLU A 509 50.04 -4.72 5.05
CA GLU A 509 51.49 -4.64 5.14
C GLU A 509 51.91 -4.59 6.62
N THR A 510 52.63 -5.62 7.03
CA THR A 510 53.41 -5.66 8.26
C THR A 510 54.73 -4.94 8.03
N GLU A 511 55.05 -3.95 8.86
CA GLU A 511 56.44 -3.56 9.11
C GLU A 511 56.74 -3.62 10.61
N SER A 512 57.70 -4.49 10.91
CA SER A 512 58.43 -4.59 12.16
C SER A 512 59.75 -3.83 12.02
N GLN A 513 60.13 -3.04 13.03
CA GLN A 513 61.39 -3.14 13.81
C GLN A 513 61.90 -1.79 14.35
N LEU A 514 62.41 -1.87 15.59
CA LEU A 514 63.36 -0.97 16.29
C LEU A 514 62.75 0.37 16.77
N GLU A 515 62.90 0.81 18.02
CA GLU A 515 64.09 0.84 18.88
C GLU A 515 63.78 0.73 20.39
N THR A 516 64.77 0.24 21.13
CA THR A 516 64.85 0.16 22.60
C THR A 516 65.40 1.44 23.24
N ARG A 517 65.07 1.61 24.55
CA ARG A 517 65.58 2.55 25.59
C ARG A 517 64.69 3.81 25.74
N THR A 518 64.29 4.24 26.94
CA THR A 518 64.95 4.19 28.26
C THR A 518 63.87 4.38 29.34
N GLU A 519 63.93 3.60 30.44
CA GLU A 519 63.17 3.89 31.66
C GLU A 519 63.63 5.24 32.23
N ILE A 520 62.72 6.21 32.31
CA ILE A 520 62.91 7.41 33.13
C ILE A 520 62.27 7.12 34.48
N LYS A 521 63.11 7.03 35.51
CA LYS A 521 62.71 7.06 36.91
C LYS A 521 62.02 8.39 37.19
N THR A 522 60.80 8.33 37.71
CA THR A 522 60.15 9.47 38.36
C THR A 522 60.79 9.67 39.74
N GLU A 523 61.57 10.74 39.88
CA GLU A 523 61.80 11.35 41.19
C GLU A 523 60.58 12.20 41.55
N PRO A 524 60.23 12.33 42.84
CA PRO A 524 59.07 13.09 43.27
C PRO A 524 59.36 14.59 43.10
N GLU A 525 58.66 15.25 42.18
CA GLU A 525 58.73 16.71 42.05
C GLU A 525 58.06 17.38 43.28
N GLU A 526 58.74 18.42 43.76
CA GLU A 526 58.33 19.36 44.79
C GLU A 526 56.92 19.91 44.54
N ASP A 527 56.21 20.35 45.58
CA ASP A 527 54.90 21.03 45.52
C ASP A 527 54.89 22.19 44.48
N THR A 528 54.59 21.89 43.22
CA THR A 528 54.45 22.88 42.15
C THR A 528 53.09 23.54 42.32
N LYS A 529 53.07 24.73 42.92
CA LYS A 529 51.86 25.53 43.06
C LYS A 529 51.24 25.78 41.68
N ILE A 530 50.01 25.32 41.45
CA ILE A 530 49.25 25.57 40.21
C ILE A 530 49.07 27.07 40.02
N LYS A 531 49.49 27.59 38.87
CA LYS A 531 49.37 29.01 38.50
C LYS A 531 48.38 29.26 37.36
N ALA A 532 47.98 28.22 36.64
CA ALA A 532 46.96 28.34 35.61
C ALA A 532 46.05 27.11 35.50
N ILE A 533 44.79 27.35 35.13
CA ILE A 533 43.81 26.29 34.82
C ILE A 533 43.25 26.50 33.42
N ILE A 534 43.28 25.44 32.62
CA ILE A 534 42.65 25.35 31.29
C ILE A 534 41.43 24.46 31.40
N TYR A 535 40.26 24.99 31.04
CA TYR A 535 39.01 24.25 31.05
C TYR A 535 38.59 23.86 29.62
N ASP A 536 38.06 22.64 29.47
CA ASP A 536 37.00 22.44 28.48
C ASP A 536 35.76 23.25 28.89
N MET A 537 34.94 23.64 27.91
CA MET A 537 33.75 24.44 28.16
C MET A 537 32.49 23.58 28.34
N ASP A 538 32.22 22.71 27.37
CA ASP A 538 30.94 22.01 27.25
C ASP A 538 30.94 20.86 28.25
N ASN A 539 29.92 20.77 29.11
CA ASN A 539 29.78 19.81 30.21
C ASN A 539 30.86 19.85 31.30
N THR A 540 31.97 20.54 31.10
CA THR A 540 32.94 20.85 32.15
C THR A 540 32.53 22.11 32.94
N LEU A 541 32.33 23.26 32.27
CA LEU A 541 31.91 24.52 32.91
C LEU A 541 30.42 24.83 32.73
N VAL A 542 29.86 24.47 31.57
CA VAL A 542 28.49 24.77 31.17
C VAL A 542 27.73 23.48 30.91
N ASN A 543 26.54 23.31 31.49
CA ASN A 543 25.74 22.10 31.26
C ASN A 543 25.17 22.12 29.82
N THR A 544 25.79 21.35 28.92
CA THR A 544 25.43 21.32 27.51
C THR A 544 24.62 20.07 27.17
N ASP A 545 24.91 18.91 27.75
CA ASP A 545 24.24 17.63 27.43
C ASP A 545 22.83 17.53 28.00
N GLY A 546 22.62 17.97 29.25
CA GLY A 546 21.27 18.03 29.84
C GLY A 546 20.36 18.99 29.08
N PHE A 547 20.94 20.09 28.58
CA PHE A 547 20.26 21.06 27.71
C PHE A 547 19.92 20.46 26.34
N VAL A 548 20.90 19.85 25.66
CA VAL A 548 20.75 19.27 24.32
C VAL A 548 19.73 18.15 24.35
N LEU A 549 19.78 17.24 25.32
CA LEU A 549 18.88 16.09 25.41
C LEU A 549 17.43 16.50 25.67
N GLY A 550 17.20 17.37 26.66
CA GLY A 550 15.86 17.87 26.98
C GLY A 550 15.26 18.70 25.83
N HIS A 551 16.10 19.49 25.15
CA HIS A 551 15.66 20.35 24.06
C HIS A 551 15.41 19.58 22.75
N LEU A 552 16.30 18.64 22.42
CA LEU A 552 16.16 17.77 21.26
C LEU A 552 14.89 16.94 21.37
N ARG A 553 14.60 16.40 22.55
CA ARG A 553 13.37 15.63 22.81
C ARG A 553 12.11 16.47 22.62
N ARG A 554 12.07 17.70 23.14
CA ARG A 554 10.92 18.61 22.95
C ARG A 554 10.73 19.01 21.49
N THR A 555 11.83 19.31 20.79
CA THR A 555 11.81 19.67 19.37
C THR A 555 11.34 18.47 18.54
N ALA A 556 11.89 17.29 18.78
CA ALA A 556 11.51 16.06 18.09
C ALA A 556 10.05 15.69 18.34
N LEU A 557 9.56 15.79 19.58
CA LEU A 557 8.13 15.57 19.89
C LEU A 557 7.21 16.56 19.16
N ARG A 558 7.66 17.80 18.89
CA ARG A 558 6.87 18.80 18.19
C ARG A 558 6.92 18.62 16.67
N VAL A 559 8.10 18.36 16.11
CA VAL A 559 8.30 18.17 14.67
C VAL A 559 7.77 16.83 14.20
N CYS A 560 7.94 15.77 15.01
CA CYS A 560 7.53 14.41 14.68
C CYS A 560 6.11 14.07 15.18
N GLN A 561 5.32 15.04 15.64
CA GLN A 561 3.93 14.81 16.06
C GLN A 561 3.06 14.21 14.94
N ASP A 562 3.33 14.64 13.69
CA ASP A 562 2.61 14.21 12.48
C ASP A 562 3.49 13.36 11.54
N ILE A 563 4.73 13.04 11.94
CA ILE A 563 5.70 12.28 11.14
C ILE A 563 5.95 10.95 11.85
N PRO A 564 5.89 9.80 11.15
CA PRO A 564 6.10 8.49 11.77
C PRO A 564 7.56 8.17 12.03
N PHE A 565 8.18 9.02 12.80
CA PHE A 565 9.52 8.86 13.28
C PHE A 565 9.45 8.66 14.79
N THR A 566 9.91 7.50 15.27
CA THR A 566 10.05 7.26 16.71
C THR A 566 11.08 8.23 17.24
N VAL A 567 10.66 9.14 18.12
CA VAL A 567 11.59 10.06 18.81
C VAL A 567 12.65 9.20 19.52
N PRO A 568 13.95 9.47 19.32
CA PRO A 568 15.00 8.66 19.92
C PRO A 568 14.87 8.68 21.44
N SER A 569 15.07 7.53 22.07
CA SER A 569 15.07 7.43 23.53
C SER A 569 16.24 8.21 24.14
N ASP A 570 16.12 8.55 25.43
CA ASP A 570 17.19 9.24 26.15
C ASP A 570 18.51 8.43 26.09
N GLU A 571 18.43 7.09 26.13
CA GLU A 571 19.57 6.18 25.99
C GLU A 571 20.21 6.24 24.59
N GLU A 572 19.40 6.33 23.52
CA GLU A 572 19.91 6.45 22.15
C GLU A 572 20.57 7.80 21.89
N ILE A 573 19.99 8.89 22.42
CA ILE A 573 20.56 10.24 22.33
C ILE A 573 21.92 10.26 23.03
N LYS A 574 21.99 9.77 24.28
CA LYS A 574 23.23 9.66 25.05
C LYS A 574 24.28 8.82 24.34
N ARG A 575 23.89 7.67 23.78
CA ARG A 575 24.81 6.81 23.02
C ARG A 575 25.42 7.53 21.82
N VAL A 576 24.63 8.29 21.06
CA VAL A 576 25.14 9.04 19.90
C VAL A 576 26.01 10.23 20.33
N GLN A 577 25.69 10.90 21.45
CA GLN A 577 26.52 11.98 22.00
C GLN A 577 27.92 11.50 22.40
N LYS A 578 28.05 10.28 22.92
CA LYS A 578 29.34 9.65 23.27
C LYS A 578 30.27 9.38 22.08
N GLU A 579 29.79 9.50 20.85
CA GLU A 579 30.59 9.26 19.65
C GLU A 579 31.38 10.49 19.17
N ASN A 580 31.29 11.62 19.88
CA ASN A 580 32.00 12.87 19.57
C ASN A 580 31.83 13.34 18.10
N LEU A 581 30.62 13.16 17.56
CA LEU A 581 30.28 13.57 16.18
C LEU A 581 30.11 15.09 16.06
N PRO A 582 30.35 15.68 14.87
CA PRO A 582 29.92 17.05 14.57
C PRO A 582 28.44 17.26 14.89
N PHE A 583 28.08 18.46 15.35
CA PHE A 583 26.75 18.75 15.89
C PHE A 583 25.62 18.45 14.90
N GLU A 584 25.80 18.77 13.63
CA GLU A 584 24.82 18.48 12.57
C GLU A 584 24.68 16.97 12.30
N ASP A 585 25.76 16.21 12.42
CA ASP A 585 25.79 14.77 12.14
C ASP A 585 25.04 13.97 13.22
N ILE A 586 24.97 14.50 14.44
CA ILE A 586 24.09 13.98 15.50
C ILE A 586 22.64 13.94 15.03
N PHE A 587 22.15 14.98 14.34
CA PHE A 587 20.77 15.02 13.83
C PHE A 587 20.58 14.08 12.64
N VAL A 588 21.58 13.92 11.79
CA VAL A 588 21.53 12.95 10.68
C VAL A 588 21.40 11.52 11.21
N LYS A 589 22.16 11.21 12.27
CA LYS A 589 22.18 9.88 12.89
C LYS A 589 20.93 9.61 13.73
N LEU A 590 20.44 10.62 14.46
CA LEU A 590 19.25 10.51 15.30
C LEU A 590 17.94 10.65 14.54
N PHE A 591 17.92 11.27 13.36
CA PHE A 591 16.73 11.49 12.54
C PHE A 591 16.98 11.09 11.07
N PRO A 592 17.28 9.80 10.79
CA PRO A 592 17.46 9.35 9.42
C PRO A 592 16.18 9.55 8.62
N ASN A 593 16.33 9.94 7.35
CA ASN A 593 15.17 10.21 6.49
C ASN A 593 14.34 8.92 6.30
N PRO A 594 13.05 8.88 6.72
CA PRO A 594 12.19 7.77 6.38
C PRO A 594 12.09 7.69 4.85
N LEU A 595 12.28 6.50 4.26
CA LEU A 595 12.17 6.31 2.81
C LEU A 595 10.80 6.80 2.31
N GLY A 596 10.75 8.02 1.77
CA GLY A 596 9.56 8.61 1.15
C GLY A 596 8.90 9.80 1.86
N TYR A 597 9.48 10.41 2.90
CA TYR A 597 8.94 11.65 3.47
C TYR A 597 9.72 12.91 3.00
N ILE A 598 8.96 13.85 2.43
CA ILE A 598 9.34 15.13 1.79
C ILE A 598 10.21 14.97 0.53
N ARG A 599 9.73 15.53 -0.60
CA ARG A 599 10.42 15.45 -1.90
C ARG A 599 11.76 16.20 -1.93
N ASP A 600 11.99 17.16 -1.02
CA ASP A 600 13.05 18.16 -1.16
C ASP A 600 13.90 18.47 0.12
N GLU A 601 13.49 18.06 1.34
CA GLU A 601 14.28 18.30 2.58
C GLU A 601 14.34 17.07 3.51
N PRO A 602 15.52 16.66 4.00
CA PRO A 602 15.65 15.53 4.93
C PRO A 602 15.11 15.87 6.32
N LEU A 603 14.47 14.89 6.99
CA LEU A 603 13.91 15.04 8.34
C LEU A 603 14.93 15.60 9.35
N SER A 604 16.18 15.16 9.28
CA SER A 604 17.29 15.69 10.09
C SER A 604 17.48 17.20 9.91
N GLY A 605 17.32 17.72 8.69
CA GLY A 605 17.38 19.15 8.39
C GLY A 605 16.23 19.94 9.01
N VAL A 606 15.01 19.41 8.95
CA VAL A 606 13.82 20.04 9.53
C VAL A 606 13.90 20.10 11.06
N VAL A 607 14.28 18.98 11.69
CA VAL A 607 14.45 18.91 13.16
C VAL A 607 15.58 19.84 13.61
N LEU A 608 16.71 19.87 12.90
CA LEU A 608 17.84 20.76 13.19
C LEU A 608 17.46 22.25 13.08
N ALA A 609 16.70 22.63 12.05
CA ALA A 609 16.25 24.01 11.88
C ALA A 609 15.37 24.46 13.05
N LYS A 610 14.39 23.63 13.46
CA LYS A 610 13.50 23.94 14.57
C LYS A 610 14.23 23.92 15.92
N TYR A 611 15.19 23.00 16.08
CA TYR A 611 16.04 22.94 17.27
C TYR A 611 16.79 24.26 17.47
N ARG A 612 17.39 24.79 16.39
CA ARG A 612 18.15 26.05 16.41
C ARG A 612 17.29 27.28 16.68
N GLU A 613 16.01 27.25 16.31
CA GLU A 613 15.06 28.33 16.61
C GLU A 613 14.74 28.38 18.10
N ASP A 614 14.33 27.25 18.66
CA ASP A 614 13.95 27.13 20.07
C ASP A 614 15.16 27.29 21.03
N ALA A 615 16.37 26.88 20.61
CA ALA A 615 17.58 27.00 21.43
C ALA A 615 17.97 28.46 21.73
N LYS A 616 17.37 29.45 21.06
CA LYS A 616 17.59 30.88 21.32
C LYS A 616 16.87 31.37 22.59
N GLU A 617 15.89 30.62 23.10
CA GLU A 617 15.02 31.07 24.20
C GLU A 617 15.30 30.38 25.55
N ILE A 618 16.25 29.43 25.61
CA ILE A 618 16.55 28.67 26.82
C ILE A 618 17.96 29.04 27.31
N PRO A 619 18.12 29.57 28.54
CA PRO A 619 19.43 29.93 29.07
C PRO A 619 20.26 28.70 29.47
N PHE A 620 21.57 28.72 29.21
CA PHE A 620 22.51 27.73 29.74
C PHE A 620 22.74 27.91 31.24
N SER A 621 23.01 26.83 31.97
CA SER A 621 23.37 26.86 33.39
C SER A 621 24.81 26.38 33.61
N SER A 622 25.44 26.81 34.70
CA SER A 622 26.75 26.28 35.11
C SER A 622 26.65 24.80 35.52
N THR A 623 27.76 24.08 35.43
CA THR A 623 27.94 22.79 36.11
C THR A 623 28.03 22.97 37.62
N LEU A 624 27.86 21.87 38.36
CA LEU A 624 27.93 21.91 39.83
C LEU A 624 29.34 22.30 40.28
N GLY A 625 29.42 23.27 41.20
CA GLY A 625 30.69 23.80 41.73
C GLY A 625 31.48 24.73 40.81
N GLY A 626 31.09 24.87 39.53
CA GLY A 626 31.88 25.63 38.54
C GLY A 626 32.04 27.11 38.84
N ILE A 627 30.96 27.83 39.17
CA ILE A 627 31.03 29.26 39.52
C ILE A 627 31.93 29.48 40.75
N ASP A 628 31.73 28.69 41.79
CA ASP A 628 32.48 28.83 43.05
C ASP A 628 33.98 28.51 42.87
N LEU A 629 34.32 27.49 42.07
CA LEU A 629 35.71 27.20 41.71
C LEU A 629 36.35 28.38 40.97
N VAL A 630 35.71 28.88 39.90
CA VAL A 630 36.26 29.96 39.07
C VAL A 630 36.44 31.25 39.87
N GLU A 631 35.48 31.58 40.75
CA GLU A 631 35.59 32.73 41.66
C GLU A 631 36.69 32.56 42.70
N THR A 632 36.86 31.36 43.26
CA THR A 632 37.90 31.05 44.25
C THR A 632 39.29 31.19 43.62
N MET A 633 39.49 30.59 42.44
CA MET A 633 40.75 30.66 41.71
C MET A 633 41.09 32.10 41.27
N SER A 634 40.08 32.89 40.91
CA SER A 634 40.26 34.32 40.62
C SER A 634 40.77 35.11 41.83
N LYS A 635 40.24 34.83 43.04
CA LYS A 635 40.70 35.46 44.29
C LYS A 635 42.14 35.07 44.66
N GLN A 636 42.61 33.93 44.16
CA GLN A 636 43.98 33.42 44.36
C GLN A 636 44.95 33.84 43.25
N GLU A 637 44.51 34.69 42.32
CA GLU A 637 45.30 35.17 41.17
C GLU A 637 45.78 34.05 40.22
N VAL A 638 45.04 32.93 40.17
CA VAL A 638 45.29 31.84 39.21
C VAL A 638 44.77 32.24 37.83
N VAL A 639 45.59 32.06 36.78
CA VAL A 639 45.22 32.40 35.40
C VAL A 639 44.26 31.33 34.86
N GLN A 640 43.06 31.73 34.46
CA GLN A 640 42.03 30.78 34.00
C GLN A 640 41.69 31.02 32.53
N GLY A 641 41.66 29.96 31.74
CA GLY A 641 41.29 30.05 30.33
C GLY A 641 40.55 28.85 29.81
N ILE A 642 39.92 29.02 28.65
CA ILE A 642 39.07 28.00 28.03
C ILE A 642 39.65 27.65 26.66
N VAL A 643 39.74 26.34 26.38
CA VAL A 643 40.03 25.83 25.05
C VAL A 643 38.77 25.18 24.50
N THR A 644 38.19 25.77 23.46
CA THR A 644 36.95 25.26 22.85
C THR A 644 36.94 25.49 21.34
N ASN A 645 36.36 24.56 20.60
CA ASN A 645 36.07 24.74 19.17
C ASN A 645 34.92 25.74 18.90
N ARG A 646 34.31 26.32 19.96
CA ARG A 646 33.10 27.14 19.89
C ARG A 646 33.30 28.58 20.40
N VAL A 647 34.49 29.17 20.20
CA VAL A 647 34.86 30.52 20.72
C VAL A 647 33.80 31.60 20.43
N ARG A 648 33.21 31.61 19.23
CA ARG A 648 32.19 32.60 18.84
C ARG A 648 30.94 32.58 19.73
N MET A 649 30.60 31.42 20.29
CA MET A 649 29.43 31.24 21.16
C MET A 649 29.80 31.15 22.64
N ALA A 650 31.07 30.91 22.95
CA ALA A 650 31.55 30.63 24.30
C ALA A 650 31.16 31.74 25.30
N ARG A 651 31.46 33.01 24.97
CA ARG A 651 31.14 34.14 25.86
C ARG A 651 29.65 34.22 26.19
N HIS A 652 28.80 34.10 25.18
CA HIS A 652 27.34 34.14 25.39
C HIS A 652 26.84 33.01 26.30
N ARG A 653 27.39 31.78 26.16
CA ARG A 653 27.01 30.65 27.02
C ARG A 653 27.51 30.82 28.44
N LEU A 654 28.73 31.31 28.60
CA LEU A 654 29.34 31.57 29.91
C LEU A 654 28.57 32.68 30.66
N ASP A 655 28.18 33.74 29.96
CA ASP A 655 27.36 34.83 30.54
C ASP A 655 26.00 34.29 31.02
N GLN A 656 25.33 33.47 30.22
CA GLN A 656 24.06 32.84 30.60
C GLN A 656 24.22 31.89 31.80
N ALA A 657 25.33 31.15 31.84
CA ALA A 657 25.68 30.26 32.93
C ALA A 657 26.14 31.00 34.20
N GLY A 658 26.29 32.33 34.16
CA GLY A 658 26.62 33.16 35.32
C GLY A 658 28.10 33.37 35.59
N TYR A 659 28.98 33.09 34.62
CA TYR A 659 30.42 33.37 34.75
C TYR A 659 30.75 34.83 34.42
N SER A 660 31.71 35.41 35.14
CA SER A 660 32.01 36.85 35.10
C SER A 660 33.14 37.24 34.13
N ASP A 661 34.25 36.50 34.03
CA ASP A 661 35.27 36.64 32.95
C ASP A 661 36.39 35.56 33.03
N PHE A 662 36.99 35.20 31.89
CA PHE A 662 38.17 34.32 31.76
C PHE A 662 39.35 35.08 31.12
N SER A 663 40.58 34.75 31.49
CA SER A 663 41.79 35.42 30.99
C SER A 663 41.98 35.24 29.47
N PHE A 664 41.56 34.10 28.93
CA PHE A 664 41.51 33.84 27.51
C PHE A 664 40.44 32.79 27.18
N ILE A 665 39.89 32.88 25.97
CA ILE A 665 39.04 31.85 25.37
C ILE A 665 39.58 31.64 23.96
N VAL A 666 40.18 30.48 23.71
CA VAL A 666 40.90 30.18 22.48
C VAL A 666 40.37 28.91 21.82
N GLN A 667 40.61 28.79 20.51
CA GLN A 667 40.32 27.60 19.71
C GLN A 667 41.62 27.09 19.08
N PRO A 668 41.69 25.80 18.71
CA PRO A 668 42.79 25.27 17.89
C PRO A 668 42.98 26.07 16.59
N GLU A 669 44.21 26.08 16.04
CA GLU A 669 44.52 26.83 14.81
C GLU A 669 43.82 26.21 13.59
N SER A 670 43.58 24.90 13.61
CA SER A 670 42.83 24.18 12.57
C SER A 670 41.95 23.07 13.16
N LYS A 671 40.99 22.57 12.37
CA LYS A 671 40.08 21.49 12.81
C LYS A 671 40.83 20.18 13.06
N GLU A 672 41.87 19.90 12.27
CA GLU A 672 42.74 18.71 12.40
C GLU A 672 43.55 18.71 13.70
N GLN A 673 43.68 19.87 14.34
CA GLN A 673 44.31 20.03 15.64
C GLN A 673 43.31 19.94 16.80
N SER A 674 42.05 19.54 16.58
CA SER A 674 41.09 19.34 17.68
C SER A 674 41.50 18.16 18.57
N LYS A 675 41.01 18.16 19.82
CA LYS A 675 41.13 17.03 20.75
C LYS A 675 40.72 15.72 20.03
N PRO A 676 41.46 14.61 20.22
CA PRO A 676 42.52 14.38 21.20
C PRO A 676 43.93 14.90 20.80
N ASN A 677 44.08 15.63 19.69
CA ASN A 677 45.40 16.14 19.28
C ASN A 677 45.96 17.16 20.29
N PRO A 678 47.17 17.00 20.84
CA PRO A 678 47.75 17.92 21.82
C PRO A 678 47.96 19.35 21.29
N LEU A 679 48.02 19.54 19.97
CA LEU A 679 48.12 20.87 19.36
C LEU A 679 46.90 21.75 19.65
N CYS A 680 45.75 21.20 20.06
CA CYS A 680 44.59 22.00 20.47
C CYS A 680 44.89 22.97 21.62
N LEU A 681 45.84 22.61 22.50
CA LEU A 681 46.21 23.39 23.69
C LEU A 681 47.27 24.44 23.39
N ARG A 682 47.88 24.43 22.19
CA ARG A 682 48.99 25.32 21.84
C ARG A 682 48.64 26.82 22.01
N PRO A 683 47.50 27.34 21.53
CA PRO A 683 47.17 28.75 21.71
C PRO A 683 47.03 29.16 23.18
N ALA A 684 46.56 28.25 24.03
CA ALA A 684 46.48 28.48 25.47
C ALA A 684 47.86 28.47 26.12
N LEU A 685 48.69 27.49 25.75
CA LEU A 685 50.06 27.37 26.26
C LEU A 685 50.95 28.54 25.84
N ASP A 686 50.82 29.03 24.61
CA ASP A 686 51.56 30.20 24.12
C ASP A 686 51.20 31.45 24.95
N PHE A 687 49.91 31.67 25.23
CA PHE A 687 49.44 32.75 26.11
C PHE A 687 50.00 32.64 27.55
N LEU A 688 50.05 31.42 28.09
CA LEU A 688 50.58 31.17 29.44
C LEU A 688 52.10 31.35 29.49
N GLN A 689 52.81 30.97 28.42
CA GLN A 689 54.25 31.16 28.29
C GLN A 689 54.62 32.66 28.27
N GLU A 690 53.84 33.50 27.60
CA GLU A 690 54.00 34.97 27.63
C GLU A 690 53.86 35.56 29.05
N LYS A 691 53.17 34.85 29.96
CA LYS A 691 53.03 35.21 31.38
C LYS A 691 54.07 34.54 32.30
N ASN A 692 55.09 33.88 31.73
CA ASN A 692 56.11 33.12 32.46
C ASN A 692 55.54 31.97 33.32
N ILE A 693 54.50 31.28 32.83
CA ILE A 693 53.93 30.09 33.47
C ILE A 693 54.39 28.85 32.70
N SER A 694 55.07 27.90 33.38
CA SER A 694 55.53 26.66 32.74
C SER A 694 54.45 25.58 32.70
N LYS A 695 54.58 24.59 31.79
CA LYS A 695 53.59 23.50 31.66
C LYS A 695 53.34 22.72 32.96
N SER A 696 54.36 22.56 33.80
CA SER A 696 54.26 21.93 35.12
C SER A 696 53.40 22.70 36.13
N GLU A 697 53.10 23.97 35.86
CA GLU A 697 52.27 24.85 36.70
C GLU A 697 50.83 24.99 36.15
N VAL A 698 50.50 24.24 35.10
CA VAL A 698 49.20 24.28 34.42
C VAL A 698 48.40 23.02 34.76
N LEU A 699 47.13 23.21 35.09
CA LEU A 699 46.14 22.15 35.25
C LEU A 699 45.12 22.22 34.12
N SER A 700 44.85 21.10 33.45
CA SER A 700 43.78 20.96 32.46
C SER A 700 42.61 20.21 33.08
N VAL A 701 41.38 20.66 32.81
CA VAL A 701 40.14 20.07 33.35
C VAL A 701 39.16 19.78 32.22
N GLY A 702 38.57 18.59 32.19
CA GLY A 702 37.65 18.16 31.14
C GLY A 702 36.75 16.99 31.54
N ASP A 703 35.69 16.75 30.78
CA ASP A 703 34.70 15.70 31.01
C ASP A 703 34.76 14.56 29.99
N HIS A 704 35.70 14.60 29.03
CA HIS A 704 35.88 13.56 28.01
C HIS A 704 37.30 12.98 27.99
N PRO A 705 37.49 11.66 27.71
CA PRO A 705 38.81 11.06 27.55
C PRO A 705 39.71 11.74 26.51
N ASP A 706 39.13 12.37 25.49
CA ASP A 706 39.90 13.13 24.48
C ASP A 706 40.58 14.37 25.08
N ASP A 707 39.99 14.98 26.12
CA ASP A 707 40.62 16.09 26.86
C ASP A 707 41.86 15.61 27.59
N TYR A 708 41.75 14.44 28.23
CA TYR A 708 42.86 13.79 28.93
C TYR A 708 43.99 13.45 27.96
N LEU A 709 43.68 12.80 26.83
CA LEU A 709 44.70 12.42 25.85
C LEU A 709 45.45 13.64 25.32
N ALA A 710 44.74 14.72 25.02
CA ALA A 710 45.35 15.98 24.58
C ALA A 710 46.26 16.60 25.65
N ALA A 711 45.82 16.63 26.92
CA ALA A 711 46.61 17.17 28.02
C ALA A 711 47.85 16.32 28.34
N ARG A 712 47.69 14.99 28.38
CA ARG A 712 48.77 14.02 28.58
C ARG A 712 49.86 14.18 27.53
N ASP A 713 49.47 14.20 26.26
CA ASP A 713 50.41 14.29 25.14
C ASP A 713 51.01 15.69 25.00
N ALA A 714 50.36 16.73 25.56
CA ALA A 714 50.93 18.07 25.68
C ALA A 714 51.88 18.24 26.89
N GLY A 715 51.93 17.25 27.80
CA GLY A 715 52.74 17.26 29.02
C GLY A 715 52.19 18.18 30.12
N ILE A 716 50.87 18.18 30.32
CA ILE A 716 50.16 18.99 31.31
C ILE A 716 49.36 18.07 32.23
N THR A 717 49.28 18.40 33.53
CA THR A 717 48.45 17.69 34.50
C THR A 717 46.98 17.79 34.13
N PHE A 718 46.22 16.70 34.23
CA PHE A 718 44.80 16.65 33.89
C PHE A 718 43.96 16.12 35.05
N ILE A 719 42.82 16.76 35.32
CA ILE A 719 41.77 16.23 36.19
C ILE A 719 40.48 16.06 35.39
N ALA A 720 39.91 14.85 35.49
CA ALA A 720 38.61 14.54 34.92
C ALA A 720 37.49 14.96 35.87
N VAL A 721 36.42 15.51 35.30
CA VAL A 721 35.14 15.71 36.00
C VAL A 721 34.06 14.80 35.41
N LEU A 722 33.20 14.23 36.25
CA LEU A 722 32.10 13.34 35.82
C LEU A 722 30.79 14.10 35.56
N THR A 723 30.89 15.38 35.18
CA THR A 723 29.76 16.25 34.87
C THR A 723 29.18 16.04 33.46
N GLY A 724 29.92 15.34 32.59
CA GLY A 724 29.48 14.89 31.26
C GLY A 724 28.96 13.45 31.23
N GLU A 725 28.89 12.85 30.03
CA GLU A 725 28.39 11.48 29.85
C GLU A 725 29.48 10.38 30.00
N SER A 726 30.75 10.78 30.10
CA SER A 726 31.87 9.87 30.34
C SER A 726 31.82 9.29 31.74
N THR A 727 32.10 8.00 31.87
CA THR A 727 32.14 7.31 33.15
C THR A 727 33.56 7.27 33.70
N LYS A 728 33.71 7.04 35.01
CA LYS A 728 35.01 6.75 35.64
C LYS A 728 35.78 5.62 34.92
N GLY A 729 35.05 4.62 34.40
CA GLY A 729 35.63 3.51 33.64
C GLY A 729 36.23 3.95 32.29
N ASP A 730 35.64 4.94 31.63
CA ASP A 730 36.12 5.45 30.33
C ASP A 730 37.48 6.15 30.49
N PHE A 731 37.64 6.96 31.54
CA PHE A 731 38.90 7.62 31.88
C PHE A 731 40.00 6.64 32.32
N ILE A 732 39.66 5.66 33.16
CA ILE A 732 40.61 4.61 33.57
C ILE A 732 41.07 3.82 32.35
N SER A 733 40.17 3.53 31.41
CA SER A 733 40.49 2.82 30.16
C SER A 733 41.41 3.64 29.25
N ALA A 734 41.29 4.96 29.25
CA ALA A 734 42.20 5.87 28.56
C ALA A 734 43.58 5.99 29.25
N GLY A 735 43.69 5.53 30.51
CA GLY A 735 44.92 5.48 31.29
C GLY A 735 45.07 6.61 32.32
N LEU A 736 43.98 7.27 32.73
CA LEU A 736 44.00 8.27 33.81
C LEU A 736 43.93 7.59 35.18
N ASP A 737 44.72 8.05 36.15
CA ASP A 737 44.68 7.54 37.53
C ASP A 737 43.33 7.86 38.17
N ALA A 738 42.77 6.90 38.91
CA ALA A 738 41.47 7.03 39.57
C ALA A 738 41.40 8.17 40.61
N ASN A 739 42.56 8.63 41.12
CA ASN A 739 42.68 9.77 42.03
C ASN A 739 42.61 11.13 41.33
N MET A 740 42.73 11.15 40.00
CA MET A 740 42.61 12.35 39.17
C MET A 740 41.21 12.50 38.55
N ILE A 741 40.21 11.82 39.12
CA ILE A 741 38.83 11.81 38.67
C ILE A 741 37.93 12.23 39.83
N VAL A 742 37.24 13.35 39.66
CA VAL A 742 36.29 13.89 40.64
C VAL A 742 34.87 13.87 40.10
N ASP A 743 33.88 13.87 41.00
CA ASP A 743 32.47 13.85 40.60
C ASP A 743 32.05 15.19 39.97
N ASP A 744 32.54 16.32 40.49
CA ASP A 744 32.25 17.66 39.98
C ASP A 744 33.36 18.70 40.27
N LEU A 745 33.17 19.93 39.79
CA LEU A 745 34.14 21.02 39.99
C LEU A 745 34.20 21.52 41.45
N GLY A 746 33.21 21.18 42.28
CA GLY A 746 33.20 21.47 43.71
C GLY A 746 34.22 20.62 44.47
N GLU A 747 34.35 19.34 44.13
CA GLU A 747 35.40 18.47 44.69
C GLU A 747 36.80 18.90 44.25
N LEU A 748 36.95 19.35 43.00
CA LEU A 748 38.22 19.89 42.50
C LEU A 748 38.73 21.07 43.34
N LYS A 749 37.82 21.92 43.84
CA LYS A 749 38.17 23.04 44.73
C LYS A 749 38.85 22.56 46.01
N GLU A 750 38.48 21.40 46.54
CA GLU A 750 39.10 20.83 47.75
C GLU A 750 40.49 20.23 47.47
N ILE A 751 40.78 19.86 46.23
CA ILE A 751 42.07 19.28 45.82
C ILE A 751 43.11 20.38 45.50
N ILE A 752 42.68 21.53 44.96
CA ILE A 752 43.57 22.63 44.58
C ILE A 752 43.96 23.53 45.78
N ASN A 753 43.09 23.63 46.79
CA ASN A 753 43.36 24.36 48.04
C ASN A 753 44.21 23.54 49.01
#